data_AF-A0A6C0BH74-F1
#
_entry.id   AF-A0A6C0BH74-F1
#
_cell.length_a   1.000
_cell.length_b   1.000
_cell.length_c   1.000
_cell.angle_alpha   90.00
_cell.angle_beta   90.00
_cell.angle_gamma   90.00
#
_symmetry.space_group_name_H-M   'P 1'
#
loop_
_entity.id
_entity.type
_entity.pdbx_description
1 polymer ?
#
loop_
_entity_poly.entity_id
_entity_poly.type
_entity_poly.pdbx_seq_one_letter_code
_entity_poly.pdbx_strand_id
1 'polypeptide(L)'
;HCEIHPSVILGTTASYIPFPDHNQSPRNAYQCLWEEEEVLMATGERRAIKNVAVGDKVMSFDPITGRMESVNVVNQYVRETDKKIYSLQTISGRNIVATDNHPFITEEGWKSVGDILTSPVKKLGIIPNWVMADDHLPEHYITLSKETMETTLRNHEVKESLIMRHLAILEAVGLCPLWSDDTRLPLLARMFGFIQTDGSINIYNNKAGRMFQVACDFGASNDAEQFEQEVSSLGFQACAIRLRTAHINGYTMSAYNVCHNGPFASLVACLGPTLGRNTETRRLPVPEWIMSGSDHVKREFLGGFQGGDGCIIRHNRIHKNQNFVCAETTNQIRIDEQDSLRYFMTQIQTLFTYFGVEAKVVERQDRRAENRYTVGIKLADRSDNLIRYYDRIGYRYDTRKIVESFKTVEYLKYKARLVHVYTNQVELIRKEIMEGRSRQEISAKYEITVARVGDIERAMNAGRTITMRNLEMHEFCDVICEQMTVRDRIVFVPIESMVEHANVRIADITVDNQHHSFITSHNIGSHNSSMGKQAMGIYALNFRERFDAMSHVLCYPEIPMVSPFMSKFYGAQSLPAGQNIVVAIMTYTGYNQEDSNMINRASLDRGRFRSIFYRTYKDEERKNQSSGDEEKFCHPDPVETKHIKNAKYEKVAEDGFVPKDVYVTPDDVLIGKVVPLRVPTGAVLPAGAKKSRDVSKMPRNNESGYVDKVYKNRNGEGYSFVKIRMRQDRIPEIGDKFSSRHGQKGTMGMILNPEDMPQTSSGIVPDIIINPHAIPSRMTIAQLMETLMSKLGCMAGCLGDGSPFGETTVDDLAGMLRDRYGMEPYGNEIMYNGYTGRQMETSIFIGPCYYQRLRHCSADKMHSRASGPLVMLTRQPAEGRAREGGLRFGEMERDCVVAHGMAEFTKERLMECSDSFSCYTCKDCGLLAVANPEQSIWACHGCGNTTNFSHIHIPYATKLLLQELETMGIGSRLITSQKLICHQPMKST
;
A
#
# COMPACT_ATOMS: atom_id res chain seq x y z
N HIS A 1 17.63 15.17 -24.70
CA HIS A 1 17.11 14.30 -23.64
C HIS A 1 17.75 14.80 -22.37
N CYS A 2 17.02 15.49 -21.49
CA CYS A 2 17.53 15.82 -20.16
C CYS A 2 16.94 14.76 -19.25
N GLU A 3 17.75 13.80 -18.81
CA GLU A 3 17.32 12.89 -17.75
C GLU A 3 17.26 13.70 -16.47
N ILE A 4 16.06 14.17 -16.15
CA ILE A 4 15.81 14.83 -14.87
C ILE A 4 15.84 13.72 -13.84
N HIS A 5 16.86 13.75 -13.00
CA HIS A 5 17.01 12.82 -11.89
C HIS A 5 15.69 12.78 -11.10
N PRO A 6 15.16 11.59 -10.75
CA PRO A 6 13.85 11.46 -10.09
C PRO A 6 13.64 12.39 -8.88
N SER A 7 14.73 12.73 -8.17
CA SER A 7 14.73 13.69 -7.06
C SER A 7 14.32 15.10 -7.47
N VAL A 8 14.79 15.57 -8.63
CA VAL A 8 14.55 16.94 -9.09
C VAL A 8 13.14 17.08 -9.66
N ILE A 9 12.45 16.00 -10.03
CA ILE A 9 11.13 16.02 -10.67
C ILE A 9 10.10 16.80 -9.84
N LEU A 10 10.09 16.68 -8.51
CA LEU A 10 9.14 17.40 -7.66
C LEU A 10 9.50 18.89 -7.55
N GLY A 11 10.78 19.24 -7.50
CA GLY A 11 11.26 20.64 -7.53
C GLY A 11 10.99 21.30 -8.87
N THR A 12 11.20 20.56 -9.96
CA THR A 12 10.80 20.93 -11.31
C THR A 12 9.28 21.12 -11.42
N THR A 13 8.49 20.25 -10.79
CA THR A 13 7.02 20.34 -10.81
C THR A 13 6.50 21.52 -9.99
N ALA A 14 7.08 21.79 -8.81
CA ALA A 14 6.78 22.97 -7.99
C ALA A 14 7.17 24.26 -8.73
N SER A 15 8.30 24.23 -9.45
CA SER A 15 8.78 25.31 -10.32
C SER A 15 7.96 25.48 -11.61
N TYR A 16 6.88 24.71 -11.81
CA TYR A 16 5.98 24.85 -12.97
C TYR A 16 4.77 25.72 -12.65
N ILE A 17 4.42 25.85 -11.36
CA ILE A 17 3.28 26.64 -10.89
C ILE A 17 3.76 28.07 -10.64
N PRO A 18 3.14 29.09 -11.27
CA PRO A 18 3.46 30.47 -10.98
C PRO A 18 2.83 30.91 -9.66
N PHE A 19 3.50 31.81 -8.94
CA PHE A 19 3.03 32.36 -7.66
C PHE A 19 2.56 31.30 -6.65
N PRO A 20 3.26 30.16 -6.49
CA PRO A 20 2.74 29.05 -5.68
C PRO A 20 2.61 29.39 -4.19
N ASP A 21 3.31 30.43 -3.73
CA ASP A 21 3.24 31.06 -2.41
C ASP A 21 1.90 31.76 -2.13
N HIS A 22 1.15 32.14 -3.18
CA HIS A 22 -0.17 32.75 -3.07
C HIS A 22 -1.34 31.76 -3.12
N ASN A 23 -1.08 30.45 -3.10
CA ASN A 23 -2.11 29.43 -2.97
C ASN A 23 -2.09 28.84 -1.57
N GLN A 24 -3.27 28.65 -0.96
CA GLN A 24 -3.35 27.67 0.13
C GLN A 24 -2.91 26.33 -0.45
N SER A 25 -1.90 25.73 0.15
CA SER A 25 -1.19 24.61 -0.43
C SER A 25 -1.73 23.29 0.12
N PRO A 26 -2.51 22.52 -0.66
CA PRO A 26 -2.64 21.09 -0.34
C PRO A 26 -2.15 20.14 -1.42
N ARG A 27 -1.69 20.57 -2.62
CA ARG A 27 -1.57 19.59 -3.74
C ARG A 27 -0.36 19.60 -4.67
N ASN A 28 0.61 20.50 -4.52
CA ASN A 28 1.93 20.37 -5.14
C ASN A 28 2.92 21.21 -4.33
N ALA A 29 4.03 20.60 -3.89
CA ALA A 29 5.12 21.18 -3.09
C ALA A 29 4.99 21.04 -1.55
N TYR A 30 5.58 19.95 -1.05
CA TYR A 30 6.39 19.93 0.17
C TYR A 30 5.64 20.01 1.51
N GLN A 31 5.45 18.83 2.10
CA GLN A 31 4.96 18.57 3.46
C GLN A 31 6.18 18.19 4.28
N CYS A 32 6.51 18.92 5.35
CA CYS A 32 7.88 18.81 5.89
C CYS A 32 7.94 18.67 7.41
N LEU A 33 8.97 17.94 7.84
CA LEU A 33 9.37 17.66 9.21
C LEU A 33 10.55 18.55 9.58
N TRP A 34 10.87 18.68 10.87
CA TRP A 34 12.12 19.31 11.32
C TRP A 34 13.35 18.60 10.73
N GLU A 35 14.40 19.34 10.32
CA GLU A 35 15.56 18.75 9.62
C GLU A 35 16.35 17.71 10.43
N GLU A 36 16.26 17.78 11.76
CA GLU A 36 16.88 16.81 12.69
C GLU A 36 15.97 15.61 12.98
N GLU A 37 14.74 15.59 12.45
CA GLU A 37 13.82 14.47 12.64
C GLU A 37 14.43 13.19 12.06
N GLU A 38 14.49 12.13 12.85
CA GLU A 38 15.10 10.88 12.40
C GLU A 38 14.13 10.05 11.55
N VAL A 39 14.64 9.45 10.47
CA VAL A 39 13.93 8.47 9.65
C VAL A 39 14.52 7.09 9.91
N LEU A 40 13.66 6.08 9.93
CA LEU A 40 14.09 4.69 10.05
C LEU A 40 14.63 4.15 8.72
N MET A 41 15.92 3.85 8.67
CA MET A 41 16.60 3.24 7.52
C MET A 41 16.25 1.76 7.40
N ALA A 42 16.37 1.19 6.19
CA ALA A 42 16.10 -0.23 5.96
C ALA A 42 17.07 -1.17 6.69
N THR A 43 18.26 -0.67 7.04
CA THR A 43 19.25 -1.37 7.88
C THR A 43 18.83 -1.45 9.34
N GLY A 44 17.85 -0.64 9.76
CA GLY A 44 17.46 -0.49 11.16
C GLY A 44 18.06 0.71 11.87
N GLU A 45 19.03 1.38 11.24
CA GLU A 45 19.61 2.62 11.73
C GLU A 45 18.58 3.75 11.73
N ARG A 46 18.66 4.67 12.69
CA ARG A 46 17.95 5.95 12.62
C ARG A 46 18.91 7.01 12.11
N ARG A 47 18.48 7.74 11.10
CA ARG A 47 19.28 8.80 10.48
C ARG A 47 18.45 10.06 10.40
N ALA A 48 19.01 11.19 10.85
CA ALA A 48 18.38 12.50 10.66
C ALA A 48 17.99 12.69 9.19
N ILE A 49 16.78 13.17 8.92
CA ILE A 49 16.20 13.26 7.59
C ILE A 49 17.05 14.14 6.65
N LYS A 50 17.77 15.13 7.20
CA LYS A 50 18.74 15.95 6.47
C LYS A 50 19.95 15.17 5.92
N ASN A 51 20.27 14.03 6.53
CA ASN A 51 21.41 13.17 6.17
C ASN A 51 20.99 11.97 5.30
N VAL A 52 19.70 11.79 5.03
CA VAL A 52 19.21 10.74 4.12
C VAL A 52 19.48 11.15 2.68
N ALA A 53 20.14 10.30 1.91
CA ALA A 53 20.51 10.58 0.52
C ALA A 53 19.58 9.87 -0.47
N VAL A 54 19.50 10.40 -1.70
CA VAL A 54 18.79 9.71 -2.79
C VAL A 54 19.52 8.42 -3.13
N GLY A 55 18.78 7.31 -3.19
CA GLY A 55 19.32 5.96 -3.33
C GLY A 55 19.45 5.19 -2.01
N ASP A 56 19.38 5.88 -0.86
CA ASP A 56 19.30 5.19 0.44
C ASP A 56 17.99 4.40 0.54
N LYS A 57 18.01 3.30 1.30
CA LYS A 57 16.81 2.52 1.59
C LYS A 57 16.26 2.88 2.95
N VAL A 58 14.97 3.21 3.02
CA VAL A 58 14.24 3.49 4.25
C VAL A 58 13.12 2.48 4.48
N MET A 59 12.65 2.38 5.72
CA MET A 59 11.48 1.57 6.06
C MET A 59 10.20 2.35 5.79
N SER A 60 9.35 1.75 4.96
CA SER A 60 8.01 2.20 4.66
C SER A 60 6.98 1.25 5.25
N PHE A 61 5.72 1.68 5.30
CA PHE A 61 4.62 0.87 5.79
C PHE A 61 3.34 1.08 4.97
N ASP A 62 2.57 0.01 4.78
CA ASP A 62 1.23 0.08 4.20
C ASP A 62 0.25 0.64 5.26
N PRO A 63 -0.43 1.77 5.00
CA PRO A 63 -1.35 2.39 5.97
C PRO A 63 -2.62 1.58 6.22
N ILE A 64 -2.95 0.62 5.34
CA ILE A 64 -4.08 -0.29 5.46
C ILE A 64 -3.68 -1.50 6.30
N THR A 65 -2.63 -2.22 5.86
CA THR A 65 -2.27 -3.52 6.48
C THR A 65 -1.24 -3.41 7.61
N GLY A 66 -0.59 -2.25 7.78
CA GLY A 66 0.51 -2.05 8.72
C GLY A 66 1.78 -2.84 8.38
N ARG A 67 1.85 -3.43 7.18
CA ARG A 67 3.01 -4.20 6.71
C ARG A 67 4.16 -3.28 6.40
N MET A 68 5.37 -3.65 6.83
CA MET A 68 6.57 -2.87 6.58
C MET A 68 7.31 -3.40 5.36
N GLU A 69 7.89 -2.50 4.58
CA GLU A 69 8.71 -2.83 3.40
C GLU A 69 9.92 -1.90 3.30
N SER A 70 11.00 -2.39 2.68
CA SER A 70 12.18 -1.58 2.37
C SER A 70 12.00 -0.93 1.01
N VAL A 71 12.16 0.40 0.95
CA VAL A 71 11.91 1.22 -0.25
C VAL A 71 13.08 2.17 -0.48
N ASN A 72 13.35 2.53 -1.73
CA ASN A 72 14.41 3.47 -2.06
C ASN A 72 13.92 4.91 -1.94
N VAL A 73 14.75 5.77 -1.37
CA VAL A 73 14.56 7.22 -1.38
C VAL A 73 14.87 7.72 -2.79
N VAL A 74 13.88 8.33 -3.43
CA VAL A 74 14.00 8.91 -4.77
C VAL A 74 14.23 10.42 -4.73
N ASN A 75 13.91 11.09 -3.61
CA ASN A 75 14.12 12.51 -3.43
C ASN A 75 14.41 12.86 -1.98
N GLN A 76 15.18 13.93 -1.77
CA GLN A 76 15.41 14.54 -0.46
C GLN A 76 15.63 16.05 -0.62
N TYR A 77 15.17 16.84 0.34
CA TYR A 77 15.50 18.26 0.43
C TYR A 77 15.49 18.77 1.87
N VAL A 78 16.23 19.87 2.10
CA VAL A 78 16.30 20.59 3.37
C VAL A 78 16.22 22.10 3.09
N ARG A 79 15.29 22.83 3.71
CA ARG A 79 15.05 24.26 3.45
C ARG A 79 14.51 25.00 4.67
N GLU A 80 14.49 26.32 4.62
CA GLU A 80 13.75 27.14 5.59
C GLU A 80 12.24 27.14 5.24
N THR A 81 11.39 27.39 6.25
CA THR A 81 9.93 27.45 6.08
C THR A 81 9.36 28.74 6.65
N ASP A 82 8.38 29.27 5.94
CA ASP A 82 7.49 30.36 6.33
C ASP A 82 6.19 29.84 6.98
N LYS A 83 5.87 28.56 6.78
CA LYS A 83 4.69 27.90 7.37
C LYS A 83 4.78 27.77 8.89
N LYS A 84 3.63 27.81 9.55
CA LYS A 84 3.50 27.52 10.97
C LYS A 84 3.98 26.10 11.26
N ILE A 85 4.80 25.98 12.29
CA ILE A 85 5.33 24.72 12.77
C ILE A 85 4.64 24.40 14.09
N TYR A 86 4.31 23.13 14.30
CA TYR A 86 3.78 22.65 15.56
C TYR A 86 4.66 21.53 16.10
N SER A 87 4.84 21.53 17.41
CA SER A 87 5.34 20.39 18.17
C SER A 87 4.15 19.59 18.70
N LEU A 88 4.04 18.33 18.27
CA LEU A 88 2.99 17.40 18.71
C LEU A 88 3.60 16.44 19.73
N GLN A 89 3.02 16.41 20.94
CA GLN A 89 3.43 15.51 22.02
C GLN A 89 2.35 14.48 22.33
N THR A 90 2.66 13.18 22.27
CA THR A 90 1.75 12.12 22.72
C THR A 90 1.70 12.01 24.25
N ILE A 91 0.66 11.36 24.78
CA ILE A 91 0.56 11.09 26.23
C ILE A 91 1.76 10.31 26.79
N SER A 92 2.41 9.48 25.97
CA SER A 92 3.62 8.73 26.34
C SER A 92 4.91 9.57 26.29
N GLY A 93 4.82 10.82 25.81
CA GLY A 93 5.94 11.76 25.71
C GLY A 93 6.69 11.74 24.39
N ARG A 94 6.17 11.07 23.34
CA ARG A 94 6.77 11.09 22.00
C ARG A 94 6.53 12.47 21.40
N ASN A 95 7.57 13.08 20.85
CA ASN A 95 7.49 14.41 20.27
C ASN A 95 7.85 14.36 18.79
N ILE A 96 7.12 15.10 17.98
CA ILE A 96 7.43 15.31 16.57
C ILE A 96 7.14 16.76 16.19
N VAL A 97 8.04 17.36 15.42
CA VAL A 97 7.93 18.76 14.99
C VAL A 97 7.70 18.79 13.49
N ALA A 98 6.58 19.37 13.08
CA ALA A 98 6.15 19.34 11.69
C ALA A 98 5.39 20.61 11.31
N THR A 99 5.40 20.91 10.01
CA THR A 99 4.59 21.98 9.42
C THR A 99 3.09 21.68 9.53
N ASP A 100 2.27 22.72 9.61
CA ASP A 100 0.81 22.64 9.72
C ASP A 100 0.15 21.70 8.70
N ASN A 101 0.70 21.61 7.49
CA ASN A 101 0.13 20.83 6.39
C ASN A 101 0.76 19.43 6.24
N HIS A 102 1.64 19.01 7.16
CA HIS A 102 2.31 17.71 7.11
C HIS A 102 1.35 16.58 7.55
N PRO A 103 1.19 15.50 6.75
CA PRO A 103 0.23 14.45 7.04
C PRO A 103 0.82 13.36 7.93
N PHE A 104 0.11 13.05 9.00
CA PHE A 104 0.38 11.87 9.82
C PHE A 104 -0.75 10.85 9.67
N ILE A 105 -0.41 9.58 9.85
CA ILE A 105 -1.42 8.52 9.91
C ILE A 105 -2.19 8.64 11.22
N THR A 106 -3.51 8.75 11.14
CA THR A 106 -4.43 8.84 12.28
C THR A 106 -5.50 7.73 12.17
N GLU A 107 -6.33 7.60 13.21
CA GLU A 107 -7.45 6.65 13.22
C GLU A 107 -8.39 6.87 12.03
N GLU A 108 -8.56 8.12 11.60
CA GLU A 108 -9.36 8.54 10.44
C GLU A 108 -8.60 8.49 9.10
N GLY A 109 -7.39 7.94 9.07
CA GLY A 109 -6.50 7.92 7.90
C GLY A 109 -5.49 9.08 7.92
N TRP A 110 -4.97 9.46 6.76
CA TRP A 110 -3.97 10.53 6.65
C TRP A 110 -4.61 11.91 6.92
N LYS A 111 -4.13 12.61 7.95
CA LYS A 111 -4.60 13.95 8.33
C LYS A 111 -3.41 14.88 8.49
N SER A 112 -3.53 16.12 8.01
CA SER A 112 -2.49 17.13 8.26
C SER A 112 -2.47 17.54 9.74
N VAL A 113 -1.36 18.10 10.23
CA VAL A 113 -1.28 18.65 11.58
C VAL A 113 -2.40 19.67 11.86
N GLY A 114 -2.73 20.52 10.88
CA GLY A 114 -3.84 21.47 10.92
C GLY A 114 -5.19 20.77 11.05
N ASP A 115 -5.42 19.70 10.30
CA ASP A 115 -6.66 18.91 10.43
C ASP A 115 -6.74 18.26 11.82
N ILE A 116 -5.62 17.73 12.34
CA ILE A 116 -5.54 17.12 13.67
C ILE A 116 -5.87 18.13 14.78
N LEU A 117 -5.44 19.40 14.64
CA LEU A 117 -5.78 20.46 15.60
C LEU A 117 -7.30 20.65 15.73
N THR A 118 -8.02 20.58 14.61
CA THR A 118 -9.48 20.76 14.52
C THR A 118 -10.28 19.49 14.77
N SER A 119 -9.67 18.32 14.65
CA SER A 119 -10.35 17.04 14.82
C SER A 119 -10.72 16.76 16.28
N PRO A 120 -11.91 16.18 16.55
CA PRO A 120 -12.25 15.67 17.88
C PRO A 120 -11.39 14.44 18.26
N VAL A 121 -10.84 13.72 17.28
CA VAL A 121 -10.00 12.52 17.49
C VAL A 121 -8.53 12.88 17.29
N LYS A 122 -7.83 13.14 18.39
CA LYS A 122 -6.41 13.52 18.40
C LYS A 122 -5.51 12.33 18.73
N LYS A 123 -5.32 11.42 17.77
CA LYS A 123 -4.44 10.26 17.93
C LYS A 123 -3.47 10.12 16.76
N LEU A 124 -2.19 9.89 17.06
CA LEU A 124 -1.15 9.60 16.08
C LEU A 124 -0.92 8.09 15.98
N GLY A 125 -0.84 7.57 14.76
CA GLY A 125 -0.49 6.18 14.52
C GLY A 125 0.99 5.94 14.71
N ILE A 126 1.30 5.11 15.70
CA ILE A 126 2.64 4.62 16.01
C ILE A 126 2.75 3.19 15.49
N ILE A 127 3.82 2.91 14.76
CA ILE A 127 4.12 1.58 14.23
C ILE A 127 5.02 0.90 15.27
N PRO A 128 4.56 -0.12 16.01
CA PRO A 128 5.40 -0.85 16.95
C PRO A 128 6.51 -1.56 16.16
N ASN A 129 7.69 -0.93 16.15
CA ASN A 129 8.87 -1.46 15.47
C ASN A 129 10.07 -1.46 16.42
N TRP A 130 10.99 -2.38 16.14
CA TRP A 130 11.98 -2.90 17.07
C TRP A 130 13.40 -2.79 16.54
N VAL A 131 13.69 -1.72 15.81
CA VAL A 131 15.01 -1.53 15.23
C VAL A 131 15.67 -0.32 15.86
N MET A 132 16.82 -0.58 16.48
CA MET A 132 17.67 0.39 17.16
C MET A 132 19.09 0.24 16.60
N ALA A 133 19.74 1.38 16.41
CA ALA A 133 20.93 1.56 15.57
C ALA A 133 22.26 1.24 16.24
N ASP A 134 22.29 1.06 17.55
CA ASP A 134 23.56 0.86 18.27
C ASP A 134 23.90 -0.63 18.30
N ASP A 135 24.55 -1.11 17.23
CA ASP A 135 25.09 -2.45 17.18
C ASP A 135 26.62 -2.40 17.10
N HIS A 136 27.29 -2.93 18.12
CA HIS A 136 28.70 -3.27 18.03
C HIS A 136 28.87 -4.36 16.97
N LEU A 137 29.58 -4.05 15.89
CA LEU A 137 29.97 -5.05 14.88
C LEU A 137 31.09 -5.92 15.47
N PRO A 138 30.92 -7.26 15.52
CA PRO A 138 31.97 -8.16 15.98
C PRO A 138 33.15 -8.21 14.99
N GLU A 139 34.29 -8.74 15.42
CA GLU A 139 35.42 -9.03 14.53
C GLU A 139 34.98 -9.96 13.38
N HIS A 140 35.62 -9.83 12.21
CA HIS A 140 35.29 -10.61 11.02
C HIS A 140 35.80 -12.07 11.19
N TYR A 141 34.89 -13.03 11.36
CA TYR A 141 35.20 -14.46 11.47
C TYR A 141 34.14 -15.34 10.80
N ILE A 142 34.51 -16.58 10.48
CA ILE A 142 33.59 -17.56 9.89
C ILE A 142 32.70 -18.13 10.99
N THR A 143 31.40 -17.84 10.92
CA THR A 143 30.37 -18.38 11.82
C THR A 143 30.06 -19.83 11.50
N LEU A 144 29.95 -20.17 10.21
CA LEU A 144 29.65 -21.54 9.77
C LEU A 144 30.42 -21.85 8.49
N SER A 145 31.42 -22.74 8.61
CA SER A 145 32.26 -23.15 7.48
C SER A 145 31.60 -24.25 6.66
N LYS A 146 32.02 -24.39 5.39
CA LYS A 146 31.59 -25.48 4.51
C LYS A 146 31.92 -26.86 5.10
N GLU A 147 33.11 -27.02 5.66
CA GLU A 147 33.56 -28.27 6.29
C GLU A 147 32.70 -28.65 7.50
N THR A 148 32.32 -27.66 8.31
CA THR A 148 31.42 -27.85 9.46
C THR A 148 30.02 -28.28 8.99
N MET A 149 29.48 -27.65 7.94
CA MET A 149 28.20 -28.06 7.36
C MET A 149 28.27 -29.49 6.79
N GLU A 150 29.29 -29.82 6.00
CA GLU A 150 29.50 -31.15 5.43
C GLU A 150 29.56 -32.22 6.51
N THR A 151 30.39 -32.00 7.53
CA THR A 151 30.56 -32.91 8.67
C THR A 151 29.25 -33.09 9.43
N THR A 152 28.51 -32.00 9.67
CA THR A 152 27.22 -32.05 10.39
C THR A 152 26.18 -32.85 9.60
N LEU A 153 26.08 -32.65 8.29
CA LEU A 153 25.12 -33.38 7.45
C LEU A 153 25.49 -34.87 7.30
N ARG A 154 26.80 -35.20 7.18
CA ARG A 154 27.28 -36.59 7.15
C ARG A 154 27.03 -37.31 8.48
N ASN A 155 27.26 -36.66 9.62
CA ASN A 155 27.00 -37.22 10.94
C ASN A 155 25.52 -37.56 11.18
N HIS A 156 24.61 -36.90 10.47
CA HIS A 156 23.17 -37.19 10.50
C HIS A 156 22.72 -38.09 9.35
N GLU A 157 23.63 -38.81 8.70
CA GLU A 157 23.37 -39.79 7.63
C GLU A 157 22.59 -39.22 6.43
N VAL A 158 22.77 -37.93 6.12
CA VAL A 158 22.22 -37.35 4.90
C VAL A 158 23.00 -37.89 3.70
N LYS A 159 22.30 -38.28 2.62
CA LYS A 159 22.96 -38.83 1.42
C LYS A 159 23.92 -37.81 0.79
N GLU A 160 25.08 -38.28 0.36
CA GLU A 160 26.14 -37.45 -0.24
C GLU A 160 25.64 -36.60 -1.42
N SER A 161 24.77 -37.15 -2.26
CA SER A 161 24.18 -36.41 -3.39
C SER A 161 23.28 -35.25 -2.95
N LEU A 162 22.62 -35.34 -1.79
CA LEU A 162 21.83 -34.25 -1.21
C LEU A 162 22.73 -33.22 -0.53
N ILE A 163 23.80 -33.65 0.15
CA ILE A 163 24.79 -32.75 0.75
C ILE A 163 25.38 -31.82 -0.31
N MET A 164 25.87 -32.39 -1.42
CA MET A 164 26.42 -31.62 -2.54
C MET A 164 25.40 -30.63 -3.13
N ARG A 165 24.14 -31.04 -3.26
CA ARG A 165 23.07 -30.17 -3.77
C ARG A 165 22.77 -29.02 -2.79
N HIS A 166 22.65 -29.30 -1.50
CA HIS A 166 22.33 -28.28 -0.51
C HIS A 166 23.45 -27.25 -0.40
N LEU A 167 24.71 -27.70 -0.36
CA LEU A 167 25.88 -26.80 -0.31
C LEU A 167 25.99 -25.94 -1.56
N ALA A 168 25.78 -26.51 -2.76
CA ALA A 168 25.78 -25.73 -4.00
C ALA A 168 24.71 -24.61 -4.00
N ILE A 169 23.53 -24.86 -3.43
CA ILE A 169 22.49 -23.84 -3.28
C ILE A 169 22.88 -22.79 -2.23
N LEU A 170 23.45 -23.20 -1.10
CA LEU A 170 23.90 -22.27 -0.06
C LEU A 170 25.07 -21.39 -0.55
N GLU A 171 25.99 -21.93 -1.35
CA GLU A 171 27.05 -21.17 -2.01
C GLU A 171 26.48 -20.19 -3.04
N ALA A 172 25.51 -20.62 -3.86
CA ALA A 172 24.86 -19.75 -4.86
C ALA A 172 24.11 -18.57 -4.23
N VAL A 173 23.56 -18.77 -3.03
CA VAL A 173 22.86 -17.74 -2.25
C VAL A 173 23.82 -16.94 -1.37
N GLY A 174 25.10 -17.36 -1.27
CA GLY A 174 26.13 -16.69 -0.49
C GLY A 174 26.01 -16.89 1.02
N LEU A 175 25.43 -18.00 1.49
CA LEU A 175 25.31 -18.36 2.92
C LEU A 175 26.28 -19.50 3.32
N CYS A 176 27.19 -19.89 2.43
CA CYS A 176 28.25 -20.87 2.70
C CYS A 176 29.58 -20.39 2.06
N PRO A 177 30.63 -20.08 2.86
CA PRO A 177 30.61 -19.97 4.32
C PRO A 177 29.76 -18.78 4.81
N LEU A 178 29.25 -18.87 6.04
CA LEU A 178 28.52 -17.78 6.71
C LEU A 178 29.47 -16.98 7.59
N TRP A 179 29.49 -15.65 7.42
CA TRP A 179 30.38 -14.73 8.12
C TRP A 179 29.68 -13.98 9.27
N SER A 180 30.44 -13.54 10.27
CA SER A 180 29.94 -12.83 11.46
C SER A 180 29.37 -11.43 11.18
N ASP A 181 29.76 -10.82 10.05
CA ASP A 181 29.33 -9.50 9.59
C ASP A 181 28.28 -9.54 8.46
N ASP A 182 27.74 -10.73 8.14
CA ASP A 182 26.69 -10.84 7.14
C ASP A 182 25.41 -10.12 7.60
N THR A 183 24.92 -9.18 6.80
CA THR A 183 23.70 -8.40 7.07
C THR A 183 22.44 -9.26 7.29
N ARG A 184 22.45 -10.52 6.84
CA ARG A 184 21.33 -11.48 7.01
C ARG A 184 21.44 -12.29 8.30
N LEU A 185 22.55 -12.22 9.04
CA LEU A 185 22.75 -12.98 10.28
C LEU A 185 21.72 -12.65 11.38
N PRO A 186 21.30 -11.38 11.60
CA PRO A 186 20.25 -11.06 12.56
C PRO A 186 18.89 -11.68 12.18
N LEU A 187 18.60 -11.78 10.88
CA LEU A 187 17.40 -12.45 10.38
C LEU A 187 17.41 -13.94 10.71
N LEU A 188 18.55 -14.61 10.49
CA LEU A 188 18.73 -16.01 10.89
C LEU A 188 18.60 -16.19 12.41
N ALA A 189 19.14 -15.25 13.20
CA ALA A 189 19.03 -15.27 14.66
C ALA A 189 17.57 -15.18 15.15
N ARG A 190 16.78 -14.29 14.54
CA ARG A 190 15.33 -14.15 14.77
C ARG A 190 14.60 -15.48 14.55
N MET A 191 14.79 -16.06 13.37
CA MET A 191 14.17 -17.33 12.98
C MET A 191 14.60 -18.46 13.91
N PHE A 192 15.90 -18.53 14.23
CA PHE A 192 16.47 -19.53 15.11
C PHE A 192 15.91 -19.46 16.54
N GLY A 193 15.75 -18.26 17.10
CA GLY A 193 15.12 -18.05 18.40
C GLY A 193 13.68 -18.55 18.43
N PHE A 194 12.90 -18.24 17.41
CA PHE A 194 11.52 -18.70 17.30
C PHE A 194 11.42 -20.22 17.11
N ILE A 195 12.22 -20.80 16.21
CA ILE A 195 12.27 -22.25 15.94
C ILE A 195 12.59 -23.06 17.21
N GLN A 196 13.40 -22.52 18.13
CA GLN A 196 13.72 -23.19 19.39
C GLN A 196 12.60 -23.18 20.43
N THR A 197 11.50 -22.48 20.17
CA THR A 197 10.33 -22.37 21.07
C THR A 197 9.12 -23.04 20.43
N ASP A 198 8.27 -22.29 19.71
CA ASP A 198 7.09 -22.77 18.99
C ASP A 198 7.41 -23.41 17.61
N GLY A 199 8.66 -23.82 17.42
CA GLY A 199 9.09 -24.60 16.27
C GLY A 199 9.76 -25.92 16.65
N SER A 200 10.05 -26.72 15.64
CA SER A 200 10.81 -27.96 15.78
C SER A 200 11.63 -28.24 14.54
N ILE A 201 12.77 -28.89 14.74
CA ILE A 201 13.61 -29.38 13.65
C ILE A 201 13.62 -30.88 13.71
N ASN A 202 12.86 -31.50 12.82
CA ASN A 202 12.66 -32.93 12.79
C ASN A 202 13.57 -33.58 11.75
N ILE A 203 14.06 -34.77 12.07
CA ILE A 203 14.76 -35.62 11.11
C ILE A 203 13.78 -36.72 10.70
N TYR A 204 13.54 -36.85 9.40
CA TYR A 204 12.66 -37.89 8.89
C TYR A 204 13.25 -38.55 7.65
N ASN A 205 12.85 -39.80 7.41
CA ASN A 205 13.25 -40.57 6.25
C ASN A 205 12.17 -40.46 5.17
N ASN A 206 12.58 -40.09 3.96
CA ASN A 206 11.74 -40.16 2.76
C ASN A 206 12.41 -41.05 1.70
N LYS A 207 11.75 -41.29 0.56
CA LYS A 207 12.29 -42.03 -0.60
C LYS A 207 13.66 -41.50 -1.06
N ALA A 208 13.90 -40.19 -0.87
CA ALA A 208 15.16 -39.54 -1.20
C ALA A 208 16.29 -39.79 -0.19
N GLY A 209 16.01 -40.23 1.04
CA GLY A 209 16.99 -40.39 2.13
C GLY A 209 16.55 -39.66 3.41
N ARG A 210 17.47 -39.59 4.38
CA ARG A 210 17.29 -38.84 5.64
C ARG A 210 17.39 -37.34 5.38
N MET A 211 16.42 -36.57 5.85
CA MET A 211 16.31 -35.12 5.61
C MET A 211 15.88 -34.37 6.87
N PHE A 212 16.29 -33.11 6.96
CA PHE A 212 15.82 -32.16 7.98
C PHE A 212 14.53 -31.47 7.53
N GLN A 213 13.64 -31.24 8.50
CA GLN A 213 12.43 -30.44 8.36
C GLN A 213 12.38 -29.40 9.46
N VAL A 214 12.24 -28.13 9.09
CA VAL A 214 11.89 -27.06 10.03
C VAL A 214 10.38 -26.90 9.98
N ALA A 215 9.70 -27.06 11.12
CA ALA A 215 8.27 -26.84 11.26
C ALA A 215 8.00 -25.77 12.32
N CYS A 216 7.26 -24.73 11.97
CA CYS A 216 6.89 -23.62 12.85
C CYS A 216 5.38 -23.48 12.89
N ASP A 217 4.83 -23.19 14.07
CA ASP A 217 3.41 -22.92 14.27
C ASP A 217 3.22 -21.47 14.76
N PHE A 218 2.38 -20.70 14.06
CA PHE A 218 2.13 -19.28 14.34
C PHE A 218 0.69 -19.06 14.80
N GLY A 219 0.48 -18.11 15.72
CA GLY A 219 -0.86 -17.75 16.21
C GLY A 219 -1.73 -17.01 15.18
N ALA A 220 -1.12 -16.32 14.22
CA ALA A 220 -1.80 -15.54 13.18
C ALA A 220 -1.18 -15.78 11.79
N SER A 221 -2.01 -15.67 10.74
CA SER A 221 -1.56 -15.87 9.35
C SER A 221 -0.52 -14.85 8.93
N ASN A 222 -0.67 -13.60 9.36
CA ASN A 222 0.24 -12.51 9.04
C ASN A 222 1.67 -12.76 9.57
N ASP A 223 1.80 -13.42 10.71
CA ASP A 223 3.10 -13.75 11.29
C ASP A 223 3.78 -14.89 10.52
N ALA A 224 3.00 -15.89 10.05
CA ALA A 224 3.48 -16.93 9.16
C ALA A 224 3.89 -16.38 7.78
N GLU A 225 3.12 -15.45 7.21
CA GLU A 225 3.46 -14.77 5.96
C GLU A 225 4.76 -13.95 6.09
N GLN A 226 4.95 -13.26 7.22
CA GLN A 226 6.20 -12.54 7.47
C GLN A 226 7.39 -13.50 7.51
N PHE A 227 7.27 -14.63 8.21
CA PHE A 227 8.32 -15.64 8.25
C PHE A 227 8.67 -16.13 6.83
N GLU A 228 7.68 -16.40 5.97
CA GLU A 228 7.92 -16.86 4.60
C GLU A 228 8.56 -15.80 3.68
N GLN A 229 8.20 -14.53 3.87
CA GLN A 229 8.85 -13.43 3.16
C GLN A 229 10.32 -13.32 3.54
N GLU A 230 10.65 -13.53 4.82
CA GLU A 230 12.01 -13.53 5.33
C GLU A 230 12.81 -14.77 4.86
N VAL A 231 12.18 -15.95 4.77
CA VAL A 231 12.78 -17.11 4.09
C VAL A 231 13.08 -16.80 2.62
N SER A 232 12.17 -16.09 1.96
CA SER A 232 12.31 -15.70 0.55
C SER A 232 13.42 -14.67 0.34
N SER A 233 13.58 -13.70 1.26
CA SER A 233 14.65 -12.71 1.21
C SER A 233 16.03 -13.31 1.47
N LEU A 234 16.09 -14.43 2.19
CA LEU A 234 17.28 -15.28 2.31
C LEU A 234 17.59 -16.07 1.04
N GLY A 235 16.76 -16.03 -0.02
CA GLY A 235 17.00 -16.72 -1.29
C GLY A 235 16.41 -18.13 -1.39
N PHE A 236 15.53 -18.53 -0.47
CA PHE A 236 14.86 -19.82 -0.48
C PHE A 236 13.41 -19.71 -0.97
N GLN A 237 12.82 -20.83 -1.38
CA GLN A 237 11.43 -20.85 -1.85
C GLN A 237 10.44 -20.84 -0.68
N ALA A 238 9.44 -19.95 -0.74
CA ALA A 238 8.34 -19.97 0.22
C ALA A 238 7.49 -21.26 0.12
N CYS A 239 7.12 -21.79 1.27
CA CYS A 239 6.23 -22.92 1.47
C CYS A 239 4.78 -22.46 1.69
N ALA A 240 3.84 -23.38 1.47
CA ALA A 240 2.42 -23.13 1.73
C ALA A 240 2.15 -23.06 3.24
N ILE A 241 1.44 -22.02 3.66
CA ILE A 241 0.94 -21.85 5.03
C ILE A 241 -0.32 -22.71 5.20
N ARG A 242 -0.34 -23.58 6.21
CA ARG A 242 -1.44 -24.53 6.46
C ARG A 242 -2.12 -24.23 7.80
N LEU A 243 -3.44 -24.05 7.82
CA LEU A 243 -4.18 -23.97 9.07
C LEU A 243 -4.24 -25.36 9.74
N ARG A 244 -3.72 -25.47 10.96
CA ARG A 244 -3.86 -26.65 11.82
C ARG A 244 -4.79 -26.32 12.97
N THR A 245 -5.79 -27.17 13.17
CA THR A 245 -6.74 -27.06 14.29
C THR A 245 -6.55 -28.25 15.22
N ALA A 246 -6.36 -27.98 16.51
CA ALA A 246 -6.24 -28.99 17.55
C ALA A 246 -7.34 -28.79 18.60
N HIS A 247 -7.95 -29.89 19.04
CA HIS A 247 -8.93 -29.88 20.13
C HIS A 247 -8.25 -30.39 21.40
N ILE A 248 -8.03 -29.51 22.36
CA ILE A 248 -7.37 -29.84 23.63
C ILE A 248 -8.31 -29.44 24.76
N ASN A 249 -8.69 -30.39 25.62
CA ASN A 249 -9.52 -30.17 26.81
C ASN A 249 -10.81 -29.36 26.56
N GLY A 250 -11.48 -29.59 25.43
CA GLY A 250 -12.73 -28.90 25.05
C GLY A 250 -12.55 -27.53 24.39
N TYR A 251 -11.32 -27.05 24.25
CA TYR A 251 -11.00 -25.82 23.51
C TYR A 251 -10.47 -26.15 22.11
N THR A 252 -10.88 -25.36 21.14
CA THR A 252 -10.38 -25.44 19.76
C THR A 252 -9.27 -24.40 19.58
N MET A 253 -8.04 -24.86 19.41
CA MET A 253 -6.90 -24.00 19.10
C MET A 253 -6.58 -24.12 17.62
N SER A 254 -6.38 -22.99 16.95
CA SER A 254 -5.94 -22.95 15.55
C SER A 254 -4.57 -22.28 15.46
N ALA A 255 -3.68 -22.86 14.66
CA ALA A 255 -2.34 -22.34 14.40
C ALA A 255 -2.05 -22.42 12.90
N TYR A 256 -1.25 -21.48 12.40
CA TYR A 256 -0.79 -21.46 11.02
C TYR A 256 0.58 -22.11 10.96
N ASN A 257 0.65 -23.26 10.29
CA ASN A 257 1.86 -24.06 10.19
C ASN A 257 2.61 -23.79 8.90
N VAL A 258 3.93 -23.66 9.00
CA VAL A 258 4.86 -23.66 7.87
C VAL A 258 5.88 -24.79 8.07
N CYS A 259 6.13 -25.55 7.00
CA CYS A 259 7.10 -26.65 7.00
C CYS A 259 8.09 -26.51 5.84
N HIS A 260 9.35 -26.23 6.15
CA HIS A 260 10.46 -26.19 5.20
C HIS A 260 11.27 -27.48 5.22
N ASN A 261 11.66 -27.95 4.02
CA ASN A 261 12.55 -29.09 3.83
C ASN A 261 13.67 -28.68 2.87
N GLY A 262 14.80 -29.39 2.89
CA GLY A 262 15.89 -29.17 1.93
C GLY A 262 16.93 -28.13 2.40
N PRO A 263 17.49 -27.28 1.52
CA PRO A 263 18.64 -26.44 1.83
C PRO A 263 18.47 -25.51 3.03
N PHE A 264 17.32 -24.85 3.17
CA PHE A 264 17.02 -23.99 4.33
C PHE A 264 17.01 -24.79 5.63
N ALA A 265 16.33 -25.95 5.65
CA ALA A 265 16.29 -26.81 6.83
C ALA A 265 17.68 -27.37 7.18
N SER A 266 18.51 -27.67 6.18
CA SER A 266 19.90 -28.05 6.37
C SER A 266 20.76 -26.92 6.93
N LEU A 267 20.59 -25.68 6.44
CA LEU A 267 21.29 -24.51 6.98
C LEU A 267 20.96 -24.32 8.46
N VAL A 268 19.66 -24.27 8.81
CA VAL A 268 19.24 -24.10 10.20
C VAL A 268 19.76 -25.24 11.08
N ALA A 269 19.71 -26.50 10.61
CA ALA A 269 20.28 -27.63 11.35
C ALA A 269 21.79 -27.50 11.59
N CYS A 270 22.54 -26.89 10.66
CA CYS A 270 23.97 -26.66 10.82
C CYS A 270 24.31 -25.47 11.75
N LEU A 271 23.34 -24.60 12.07
CA LEU A 271 23.53 -23.49 13.03
C LEU A 271 23.54 -23.94 14.51
N GLY A 272 23.40 -25.24 14.77
CA GLY A 272 23.43 -25.85 16.11
C GLY A 272 22.12 -25.79 16.93
N PRO A 273 20.91 -25.97 16.35
CA PRO A 273 19.67 -26.02 17.11
C PRO A 273 19.49 -27.36 17.82
N THR A 274 18.63 -27.39 18.84
CA THR A 274 18.16 -28.67 19.41
C THR A 274 17.32 -29.42 18.38
N LEU A 275 17.69 -30.67 18.07
CA LEU A 275 17.01 -31.50 17.07
C LEU A 275 15.96 -32.39 17.74
N GLY A 276 14.77 -32.46 17.15
CA GLY A 276 13.62 -33.23 17.67
C GLY A 276 12.65 -32.39 18.50
N ARG A 277 11.90 -33.05 19.38
CA ARG A 277 10.94 -32.37 20.27
C ARG A 277 11.69 -31.79 21.46
N ASN A 278 11.64 -30.47 21.60
CA ASN A 278 12.27 -29.71 22.69
C ASN A 278 11.91 -30.22 24.11
N THR A 279 10.76 -30.89 24.27
CA THR A 279 10.32 -31.48 25.55
C THR A 279 10.93 -32.85 25.85
N GLU A 280 11.45 -33.55 24.83
CA GLU A 280 11.92 -34.94 24.90
C GLU A 280 13.45 -35.08 24.73
N THR A 281 14.08 -34.11 24.08
CA THR A 281 15.50 -34.19 23.70
C THR A 281 16.36 -33.25 24.54
N ARG A 282 17.58 -33.69 24.86
CA ARG A 282 18.61 -32.87 25.51
C ARG A 282 18.74 -31.50 24.84
N ARG A 283 18.63 -30.43 25.64
CA ARG A 283 18.72 -29.06 25.14
C ARG A 283 20.18 -28.70 24.86
N LEU A 284 20.48 -28.26 23.64
CA LEU A 284 21.80 -27.75 23.31
C LEU A 284 22.01 -26.33 23.86
N PRO A 285 23.25 -25.96 24.23
CA PRO A 285 23.59 -24.58 24.57
C PRO A 285 23.22 -23.57 23.47
N VAL A 286 23.04 -22.31 23.85
CA VAL A 286 22.95 -21.22 22.87
C VAL A 286 24.25 -21.19 22.04
N PRO A 287 24.18 -21.26 20.70
CA PRO A 287 25.37 -21.28 19.85
C PRO A 287 26.29 -20.08 20.05
N GLU A 288 27.58 -20.31 19.86
CA GLU A 288 28.62 -19.28 20.05
C GLU A 288 28.37 -18.07 19.16
N TRP A 289 27.95 -18.26 17.91
CA TRP A 289 27.67 -17.16 16.97
C TRP A 289 26.54 -16.22 17.41
N ILE A 290 25.68 -16.65 18.34
CA ILE A 290 24.70 -15.78 19.01
C ILE A 290 25.33 -15.13 20.24
N MET A 291 26.03 -15.91 21.07
CA MET A 291 26.64 -15.44 22.31
C MET A 291 27.73 -14.37 22.08
N SER A 292 28.56 -14.53 21.04
CA SER A 292 29.59 -13.57 20.61
C SER A 292 29.19 -12.73 19.40
N GLY A 293 27.99 -12.91 18.84
CA GLY A 293 27.48 -12.12 17.72
C GLY A 293 27.20 -10.65 18.07
N SER A 294 26.80 -9.82 17.10
CA SER A 294 26.45 -8.41 17.35
C SER A 294 25.26 -8.26 18.30
N ASP A 295 25.06 -7.04 18.83
CA ASP A 295 23.88 -6.70 19.63
C ASP A 295 22.59 -6.97 18.84
N HIS A 296 22.59 -6.72 17.53
CA HIS A 296 21.50 -7.06 16.64
C HIS A 296 21.16 -8.56 16.69
N VAL A 297 22.17 -9.41 16.55
CA VAL A 297 22.01 -10.88 16.53
C VAL A 297 21.44 -11.36 17.86
N LYS A 298 22.00 -10.91 18.98
CA LYS A 298 21.53 -11.24 20.34
C LYS A 298 20.07 -10.81 20.54
N ARG A 299 19.75 -9.57 20.14
CA ARG A 299 18.43 -8.95 20.28
C ARG A 299 17.37 -9.71 19.47
N GLU A 300 17.68 -10.02 18.22
CA GLU A 300 16.77 -10.72 17.32
C GLU A 300 16.52 -12.16 17.76
N PHE A 301 17.56 -12.85 18.23
CA PHE A 301 17.41 -14.16 18.85
C PHE A 301 16.47 -14.12 20.07
N LEU A 302 16.68 -13.19 21.01
CA LEU A 302 15.80 -13.03 22.17
C LEU A 302 14.37 -12.64 21.78
N GLY A 303 14.21 -11.77 20.77
CA GLY A 303 12.91 -11.37 20.26
C GLY A 303 12.14 -12.53 19.61
N GLY A 304 12.84 -13.39 18.85
CA GLY A 304 12.29 -14.65 18.32
C GLY A 304 11.90 -15.62 19.43
N PHE A 305 12.77 -15.80 20.43
CA PHE A 305 12.52 -16.67 21.58
C PHE A 305 11.31 -16.21 22.42
N GLN A 306 11.20 -14.91 22.70
CA GLN A 306 10.03 -14.35 23.39
C GLN A 306 8.78 -14.31 22.50
N GLY A 307 8.98 -14.30 21.18
CA GLY A 307 7.93 -14.47 20.18
C GLY A 307 7.12 -15.74 20.38
N GLY A 308 7.79 -16.89 20.56
CA GLY A 308 7.11 -18.17 20.82
C GLY A 308 6.70 -18.37 22.27
N ASP A 309 7.66 -18.61 23.17
CA ASP A 309 7.36 -18.96 24.58
C ASP A 309 7.13 -17.75 25.50
N GLY A 310 7.44 -16.54 25.04
CA GLY A 310 7.37 -15.33 25.86
C GLY A 310 5.94 -14.91 26.23
N CYS A 311 5.81 -14.19 27.35
CA CYS A 311 4.52 -13.74 27.86
C CYS A 311 4.28 -12.25 27.61
N ILE A 312 3.00 -11.86 27.47
CA ILE A 312 2.57 -10.46 27.31
C ILE A 312 2.82 -9.67 28.61
N ILE A 313 3.30 -8.43 28.48
CA ILE A 313 3.35 -7.48 29.59
C ILE A 313 1.93 -6.97 29.86
N ARG A 314 1.42 -7.18 31.09
CA ARG A 314 0.03 -6.82 31.43
C ARG A 314 -0.11 -6.30 32.86
N HIS A 315 -1.23 -5.61 33.11
CA HIS A 315 -1.65 -5.22 34.45
C HIS A 315 -2.03 -6.46 35.29
N ASN A 316 -1.54 -6.57 36.53
CA ASN A 316 -1.84 -7.72 37.40
C ASN A 316 -3.18 -7.50 38.13
N ARG A 317 -4.23 -8.19 37.69
CA ARG A 317 -5.59 -8.07 38.26
C ARG A 317 -5.81 -8.88 39.55
N ILE A 318 -4.89 -9.78 39.92
CA ILE A 318 -5.10 -10.76 41.00
C ILE A 318 -4.53 -10.25 42.33
N HIS A 319 -3.39 -9.56 42.32
CA HIS A 319 -2.71 -9.10 43.53
C HIS A 319 -2.76 -7.57 43.59
N LYS A 320 -3.61 -6.99 44.45
CA LYS A 320 -3.85 -5.54 44.59
C LYS A 320 -2.60 -4.67 44.81
N ASN A 321 -1.45 -5.27 45.17
CA ASN A 321 -0.19 -4.57 45.47
C ASN A 321 0.89 -4.69 44.37
N GLN A 322 0.66 -5.46 43.29
CA GLN A 322 1.57 -5.54 42.14
C GLN A 322 0.93 -4.84 40.94
N ASN A 323 1.60 -3.82 40.41
CA ASN A 323 0.99 -2.98 39.38
C ASN A 323 1.09 -3.61 37.97
N PHE A 324 2.18 -4.27 37.61
CA PHE A 324 2.39 -4.82 36.26
C PHE A 324 3.20 -6.11 36.32
N VAL A 325 2.98 -7.02 35.38
CA VAL A 325 3.64 -8.32 35.37
C VAL A 325 3.90 -8.80 33.94
N CYS A 326 5.09 -9.35 33.72
CA CYS A 326 5.35 -10.27 32.62
C CYS A 326 5.45 -11.67 33.22
N ALA A 327 4.60 -12.61 32.80
CA ALA A 327 4.65 -13.97 33.30
C ALA A 327 5.96 -14.67 32.88
N GLU A 328 6.27 -15.79 33.54
CA GLU A 328 7.50 -16.54 33.32
C GLU A 328 7.50 -17.14 31.90
N THR A 329 8.59 -16.96 31.16
CA THR A 329 8.84 -17.72 29.93
C THR A 329 9.28 -19.11 30.32
N THR A 330 8.39 -20.10 30.23
CA THR A 330 8.63 -21.45 30.78
C THR A 330 8.85 -22.49 29.69
N ASN A 331 9.89 -23.29 29.85
CA ASN A 331 10.17 -24.46 29.03
C ASN A 331 10.11 -25.71 29.90
N GLN A 332 9.59 -26.81 29.33
CA GLN A 332 9.48 -28.09 30.01
C GLN A 332 10.33 -29.14 29.31
N ILE A 333 10.97 -30.01 30.10
CA ILE A 333 11.77 -31.14 29.61
C ILE A 333 11.55 -32.36 30.51
N ARG A 334 11.99 -33.54 30.07
CA ARG A 334 12.05 -34.73 30.93
C ARG A 334 13.06 -34.53 32.07
N ILE A 335 12.80 -35.13 33.23
CA ILE A 335 13.60 -34.90 34.43
C ILE A 335 15.07 -35.34 34.30
N ASP A 336 15.36 -36.34 33.46
CA ASP A 336 16.70 -36.84 33.18
C ASP A 336 17.59 -35.83 32.43
N GLU A 337 16.97 -34.88 31.72
CA GLU A 337 17.67 -33.86 30.93
C GLU A 337 17.60 -32.46 31.58
N GLN A 338 17.20 -32.37 32.86
CA GLN A 338 16.97 -31.10 33.57
C GLN A 338 18.17 -30.14 33.55
N ASP A 339 19.40 -30.67 33.65
CA ASP A 339 20.62 -29.87 33.71
C ASP A 339 20.90 -29.18 32.36
N SER A 340 20.54 -29.83 31.26
CA SER A 340 20.69 -29.27 29.91
C SER A 340 19.78 -28.05 29.71
N LEU A 341 18.52 -28.13 30.15
CA LEU A 341 17.58 -27.01 30.08
C LEU A 341 17.97 -25.87 31.03
N ARG A 342 18.41 -26.21 32.25
CA ARG A 342 18.91 -25.23 33.23
C ARG A 342 20.07 -24.41 32.66
N TYR A 343 21.03 -25.07 32.04
CA TYR A 343 22.19 -24.42 31.43
C TYR A 343 21.77 -23.48 30.29
N PHE A 344 20.93 -23.96 29.35
CA PHE A 344 20.40 -23.15 28.26
C PHE A 344 19.66 -21.89 28.77
N MET A 345 18.76 -22.04 29.74
CA MET A 345 17.99 -20.91 30.29
C MET A 345 18.87 -19.91 31.06
N THR A 346 19.97 -20.37 31.65
CA THR A 346 20.97 -19.48 32.28
C THR A 346 21.69 -18.62 31.24
N GLN A 347 22.00 -19.17 30.05
CA GLN A 347 22.56 -18.38 28.93
C GLN A 347 21.55 -17.34 28.42
N ILE A 348 20.27 -17.69 28.29
CA ILE A 348 19.21 -16.73 27.93
C ILE A 348 19.10 -15.61 28.97
N GLN A 349 19.14 -15.93 30.27
CA GLN A 349 19.14 -14.94 31.35
C GLN A 349 20.38 -14.01 31.30
N THR A 350 21.54 -14.55 30.90
CA THR A 350 22.76 -13.76 30.67
C THR A 350 22.56 -12.76 29.52
N LEU A 351 21.94 -13.18 28.42
CA LEU A 351 21.62 -12.30 27.29
C LEU A 351 20.59 -11.21 27.66
N PHE A 352 19.60 -11.50 28.51
CA PHE A 352 18.72 -10.45 29.05
C PHE A 352 19.49 -9.42 29.87
N THR A 353 20.35 -9.90 30.75
CA THR A 353 21.17 -9.06 31.63
C THR A 353 22.13 -8.18 30.82
N TYR A 354 22.66 -8.69 29.69
CA TYR A 354 23.48 -7.94 28.75
C TYR A 354 22.77 -6.67 28.23
N PHE A 355 21.48 -6.77 27.88
CA PHE A 355 20.67 -5.61 27.49
C PHE A 355 20.18 -4.76 28.67
N GLY A 356 20.67 -5.01 29.89
CA GLY A 356 20.25 -4.33 31.10
C GLY A 356 18.82 -4.68 31.51
N VAL A 357 18.31 -5.85 31.11
CA VAL A 357 17.01 -6.37 31.53
C VAL A 357 17.23 -7.34 32.71
N GLU A 358 16.73 -6.96 33.87
CA GLU A 358 16.80 -7.77 35.08
C GLU A 358 15.88 -8.98 34.95
N ALA A 359 16.47 -10.18 34.98
CA ALA A 359 15.78 -11.46 34.87
C ALA A 359 16.39 -12.49 35.83
N LYS A 360 15.55 -13.41 36.33
CA LYS A 360 15.97 -14.54 37.17
C LYS A 360 15.48 -15.85 36.61
N VAL A 361 16.27 -16.91 36.78
CA VAL A 361 15.87 -18.28 36.47
C VAL A 361 15.02 -18.82 37.63
N VAL A 362 13.90 -19.45 37.31
CA VAL A 362 12.95 -20.06 38.25
C VAL A 362 12.76 -21.52 37.88
N GLU A 363 12.86 -22.40 38.87
CA GLU A 363 12.78 -23.84 38.67
C GLU A 363 11.60 -24.42 39.44
N ARG A 364 10.83 -25.30 38.79
CA ARG A 364 9.69 -25.97 39.41
C ARG A 364 9.58 -27.41 38.93
N GLN A 365 9.40 -28.33 39.87
CA GLN A 365 8.98 -29.69 39.57
C GLN A 365 7.46 -29.74 39.54
N ASP A 366 6.89 -30.26 38.46
CA ASP A 366 5.44 -30.32 38.30
C ASP A 366 4.85 -31.42 39.20
N ARG A 367 4.02 -31.04 40.17
CA ARG A 367 3.38 -31.99 41.09
C ARG A 367 2.30 -32.86 40.42
N ARG A 368 1.86 -32.50 39.21
CA ARG A 368 0.80 -33.21 38.46
C ARG A 368 1.34 -34.13 37.35
N ALA A 369 2.58 -33.93 36.93
CA ALA A 369 3.24 -34.73 35.89
C ALA A 369 4.53 -35.33 36.47
N GLU A 370 4.46 -36.57 36.95
CA GLU A 370 5.51 -37.23 37.75
C GLU A 370 6.90 -37.30 37.11
N ASN A 371 7.06 -36.97 35.81
CA ASN A 371 8.32 -37.09 35.07
C ASN A 371 8.72 -35.84 34.26
N ARG A 372 8.21 -34.64 34.61
CA ARG A 372 8.51 -33.38 33.91
C ARG A 372 9.19 -32.36 34.83
N TYR A 373 10.18 -31.66 34.27
CA TYR A 373 10.91 -30.58 34.92
C TYR A 373 10.69 -29.27 34.17
N THR A 374 10.35 -28.19 34.87
CA THR A 374 10.08 -26.87 34.27
C THR A 374 11.14 -25.87 34.72
N VAL A 375 11.76 -25.20 33.75
CA VAL A 375 12.66 -24.06 33.98
C VAL A 375 12.07 -22.85 33.29
N GLY A 376 11.96 -21.74 34.00
CA GLY A 376 11.42 -20.49 33.48
C GLY A 376 12.32 -19.29 33.70
N ILE A 377 12.16 -18.27 32.86
CA ILE A 377 12.80 -16.97 33.04
C ILE A 377 11.74 -15.97 33.49
N LYS A 378 11.97 -15.38 34.67
CA LYS A 378 11.10 -14.35 35.25
C LYS A 378 11.79 -13.00 35.14
N LEU A 379 11.23 -12.11 34.32
CA LEU A 379 11.62 -10.71 34.29
C LEU A 379 11.21 -10.02 35.59
N ALA A 380 12.02 -9.06 36.07
CA ALA A 380 11.63 -8.22 37.20
C ALA A 380 10.44 -7.34 36.83
N ASP A 381 9.42 -7.32 37.69
CA ASP A 381 8.13 -6.65 37.46
C ASP A 381 8.18 -5.11 37.66
N ARG A 382 9.38 -4.53 37.78
CA ARG A 382 9.59 -3.07 37.92
C ARG A 382 9.30 -2.38 36.59
N SER A 383 8.59 -1.24 36.61
CA SER A 383 8.09 -0.57 35.40
C SER A 383 9.20 -0.21 34.39
N ASP A 384 10.32 0.31 34.85
CA ASP A 384 11.50 0.64 34.03
C ASP A 384 12.15 -0.61 33.42
N ASN A 385 12.11 -1.76 34.10
CA ASN A 385 12.64 -3.01 33.57
C ASN A 385 11.77 -3.56 32.44
N LEU A 386 10.44 -3.47 32.60
CA LEU A 386 9.48 -3.86 31.57
C LEU A 386 9.52 -2.92 30.35
N ILE A 387 9.70 -1.62 30.57
CA ILE A 387 9.94 -0.64 29.49
C ILE A 387 11.23 -0.99 28.74
N ARG A 388 12.34 -1.22 29.46
CA ARG A 388 13.63 -1.62 28.86
C ARG A 388 13.52 -2.92 28.08
N TYR A 389 12.84 -3.93 28.64
CA TYR A 389 12.63 -5.21 27.97
C TYR A 389 11.89 -5.05 26.64
N TYR A 390 10.79 -4.29 26.64
CA TYR A 390 10.07 -3.99 25.41
C TYR A 390 11.01 -3.20 24.48
N ASP A 391 11.39 -1.97 24.82
CA ASP A 391 12.11 -1.06 23.91
C ASP A 391 13.44 -1.62 23.37
N ARG A 392 14.15 -2.49 24.11
CA ARG A 392 15.43 -3.06 23.67
C ARG A 392 15.36 -4.42 23.01
N ILE A 393 14.33 -5.24 23.28
CA ILE A 393 14.24 -6.64 22.81
C ILE A 393 12.89 -6.87 22.13
N GLY A 394 11.81 -6.80 22.91
CA GLY A 394 10.47 -7.01 22.40
C GLY A 394 10.16 -8.44 21.95
N TYR A 395 9.27 -8.56 20.96
CA TYR A 395 8.78 -9.84 20.42
C TYR A 395 8.96 -9.88 18.89
N ARG A 396 9.04 -11.08 18.32
CA ARG A 396 9.05 -11.34 16.87
C ARG A 396 8.04 -12.45 16.54
N TYR A 397 7.46 -12.43 15.34
CA TYR A 397 6.47 -13.40 14.87
C TYR A 397 5.24 -13.63 15.77
N ASP A 398 4.88 -12.66 16.63
CA ASP A 398 3.62 -12.65 17.36
C ASP A 398 3.09 -11.22 17.43
N THR A 399 2.21 -10.86 16.47
CA THR A 399 1.63 -9.53 16.39
C THR A 399 0.83 -9.16 17.64
N ARG A 400 0.18 -10.15 18.28
CA ARG A 400 -0.63 -9.91 19.49
C ARG A 400 0.26 -9.52 20.67
N LYS A 401 1.36 -10.23 20.90
CA LYS A 401 2.32 -9.92 21.98
C LYS A 401 2.95 -8.55 21.80
N ILE A 402 3.30 -8.21 20.55
CA ILE A 402 3.82 -6.89 20.18
C ILE A 402 2.82 -5.80 20.57
N VAL A 403 1.59 -5.86 20.03
CA VAL A 403 0.60 -4.79 20.19
C VAL A 403 0.10 -4.65 21.64
N GLU A 404 -0.21 -5.75 22.32
CA GLU A 404 -0.78 -5.70 23.67
C GLU A 404 0.25 -5.27 24.71
N SER A 405 1.51 -5.71 24.55
CA SER A 405 2.59 -5.23 25.40
C SER A 405 2.93 -3.77 25.09
N PHE A 406 2.82 -3.32 23.84
CA PHE A 406 3.01 -1.91 23.45
C PHE A 406 2.08 -0.98 24.23
N LYS A 407 0.77 -1.27 24.25
CA LYS A 407 -0.22 -0.46 24.99
C LYS A 407 0.15 -0.31 26.46
N THR A 408 0.50 -1.43 27.09
CA THR A 408 0.89 -1.47 28.50
C THR A 408 2.17 -0.66 28.74
N VAL A 409 3.15 -0.77 27.85
CA VAL A 409 4.44 -0.04 27.94
C VAL A 409 4.25 1.45 27.69
N GLU A 410 3.40 1.87 26.76
CA GLU A 410 3.06 3.28 26.55
C GLU A 410 2.40 3.87 27.80
N TYR A 411 1.51 3.12 28.47
CA TYR A 411 0.97 3.53 29.78
C TYR A 411 2.07 3.63 30.84
N LEU A 412 3.01 2.69 30.89
CA LEU A 412 4.13 2.75 31.85
C LEU A 412 5.01 3.98 31.62
N LYS A 413 5.24 4.38 30.36
CA LYS A 413 5.96 5.62 30.00
C LYS A 413 5.18 6.85 30.42
N TYR A 414 3.87 6.90 30.15
CA TYR A 414 2.99 7.96 30.63
C TYR A 414 3.04 8.09 32.15
N LYS A 415 2.92 6.98 32.88
CA LYS A 415 3.01 6.94 34.34
C LYS A 415 4.37 7.44 34.83
N ALA A 416 5.47 7.00 34.24
CA ALA A 416 6.81 7.43 34.62
C ALA A 416 6.99 8.95 34.43
N ARG A 417 6.45 9.52 33.35
CA ARG A 417 6.45 10.96 33.09
C ARG A 417 5.64 11.73 34.13
N LEU A 418 4.44 11.27 34.47
CA LEU A 418 3.64 11.86 35.55
C LEU A 418 4.38 11.82 36.90
N VAL A 419 5.09 10.73 37.21
CA VAL A 419 5.91 10.63 38.43
C VAL A 419 6.98 11.70 38.43
N HIS A 420 7.66 11.88 37.29
CA HIS A 420 8.70 12.88 37.15
C HIS A 420 8.16 14.30 37.34
N VAL A 421 7.07 14.67 36.64
CA VAL A 421 6.41 15.98 36.79
C VAL A 421 6.01 16.23 38.24
N TYR A 422 5.39 15.24 38.89
CA TYR A 422 4.99 15.34 40.29
C TYR A 422 6.19 15.52 41.24
N THR A 423 7.26 14.73 41.05
CA THR A 423 8.45 14.80 41.89
C THR A 423 9.13 16.16 41.76
N ASN A 424 9.25 16.69 40.53
CA ASN A 424 9.78 18.03 40.29
C ASN A 424 8.92 19.12 40.96
N GLN A 425 7.59 19.00 40.88
CA GLN A 425 6.67 19.92 41.56
C GLN A 425 6.87 19.88 43.09
N VAL A 426 7.03 18.69 43.67
CA VAL A 426 7.30 18.51 45.11
C VAL A 426 8.64 19.12 45.52
N GLU A 427 9.71 18.95 44.74
CA GLU A 427 11.01 19.55 45.02
C GLU A 427 10.99 21.09 44.93
N LEU A 428 10.28 21.63 43.94
CA LEU A 428 10.04 23.08 43.85
C LEU A 428 9.28 23.61 45.07
N ILE A 429 8.24 22.91 45.51
CA ILE A 429 7.48 23.27 46.71
C ILE A 429 8.36 23.18 47.97
N ARG A 430 9.20 22.14 48.11
CA ARG A 430 10.15 22.02 49.22
C ARG A 430 11.10 23.22 49.29
N LYS A 431 11.63 23.65 48.14
CA LYS A 431 12.49 24.84 48.06
C LYS A 431 11.75 26.10 48.51
N GLU A 432 10.51 26.28 48.07
CA GLU A 432 9.67 27.42 48.40
C GLU A 432 9.29 27.48 49.90
N ILE A 433 9.09 26.31 50.52
CA ILE A 433 8.90 26.18 51.98
C ILE A 433 10.19 26.57 52.71
N MET A 434 11.36 26.13 52.23
CA MET A 434 12.66 26.51 52.83
C MET A 434 12.95 28.01 52.68
N GLU A 435 12.47 28.65 51.61
CA GLU A 435 12.54 30.10 51.40
C GLU A 435 11.55 30.89 52.28
N GLY A 436 10.73 30.23 53.08
CA GLY A 436 9.85 30.85 54.09
C GLY A 436 8.51 31.36 53.56
N ARG A 437 8.07 30.94 52.36
CA ARG A 437 6.75 31.35 51.82
C ARG A 437 5.62 30.64 52.54
N SER A 438 4.47 31.30 52.63
CA SER A 438 3.28 30.76 53.30
C SER A 438 2.60 29.65 52.48
N ARG A 439 1.88 28.76 53.17
CA ARG A 439 1.13 27.67 52.51
C ARG A 439 0.10 28.20 51.51
N GLN A 440 -0.51 29.36 51.77
CA GLN A 440 -1.49 29.95 50.85
C GLN A 440 -0.82 30.44 49.55
N GLU A 441 0.35 31.06 49.65
CA GLU A 441 1.10 31.53 48.47
C GLU A 441 1.56 30.37 47.58
N ILE A 442 2.06 29.29 48.19
CA ILE A 442 2.49 28.08 47.46
C ILE A 442 1.29 27.38 46.81
N SER A 443 0.18 27.27 47.53
CA SER A 443 -1.07 26.68 47.04
C SER A 443 -1.59 27.42 45.80
N ALA A 444 -1.58 28.75 45.84
CA ALA A 444 -2.00 29.58 44.70
C ALA A 444 -1.03 29.48 43.52
N LYS A 445 0.29 29.46 43.77
CA LYS A 445 1.32 29.44 42.70
C LYS A 445 1.33 28.14 41.89
N TYR A 446 1.11 27.00 42.54
CA TYR A 446 1.20 25.68 41.90
C TYR A 446 -0.16 25.02 41.66
N GLU A 447 -1.26 25.74 41.89
CA GLU A 447 -2.64 25.25 41.70
C GLU A 447 -2.91 23.93 42.44
N ILE A 448 -2.42 23.81 43.67
CA ILE A 448 -2.63 22.64 44.54
C ILE A 448 -3.32 23.04 45.83
N THR A 449 -4.00 22.09 46.48
CA THR A 449 -4.70 22.38 47.74
C THR A 449 -3.72 22.72 48.87
N VAL A 450 -4.12 23.64 49.76
CA VAL A 450 -3.35 24.00 50.97
C VAL A 450 -3.04 22.78 51.83
N ALA A 451 -3.96 21.80 51.88
CA ALA A 451 -3.77 20.53 52.56
C ALA A 451 -2.57 19.75 52.01
N ARG A 452 -2.44 19.67 50.68
CA ARG A 452 -1.34 19.00 49.99
C ARG A 452 0.00 19.69 50.23
N VAL A 453 0.04 21.03 50.27
CA VAL A 453 1.25 21.76 50.68
C VAL A 453 1.65 21.40 52.12
N GLY A 454 0.67 21.34 53.03
CA GLY A 454 0.89 20.92 54.41
C GLY A 454 1.37 19.47 54.56
N ASP A 455 0.91 18.55 53.71
CA ASP A 455 1.41 17.18 53.65
C ASP A 455 2.86 17.11 53.17
N ILE A 456 3.23 17.92 52.18
CA ILE A 456 4.60 18.00 51.68
C ILE A 456 5.54 18.50 52.76
N GLU A 457 5.15 19.55 53.48
CA GLU A 457 5.90 20.11 54.60
C GLU A 457 6.07 19.09 55.75
N ARG A 458 5.00 18.38 56.12
CA ARG A 458 5.05 17.30 57.12
C ARG A 458 5.96 16.17 56.69
N ALA A 459 5.95 15.79 55.41
CA ALA A 459 6.80 14.74 54.87
C ALA A 459 8.27 15.18 54.85
N MET A 460 8.54 16.44 54.47
CA MET A 460 9.88 17.05 54.50
C MET A 460 10.46 17.04 55.92
N ASN A 461 9.71 17.52 56.91
CA ASN A 461 10.13 17.56 58.31
C ASN A 461 10.35 16.16 58.90
N ALA A 462 9.65 15.15 58.39
CA ALA A 462 9.78 13.75 58.82
C ALA A 462 10.83 12.96 58.02
N GLY A 463 11.55 13.59 57.07
CA GLY A 463 12.49 12.89 56.18
C GLY A 463 11.85 11.82 55.27
N ARG A 464 10.54 11.93 55.01
CA ARG A 464 9.79 10.95 54.21
C ARG A 464 9.74 11.35 52.74
N THR A 465 10.01 10.39 51.85
CA THR A 465 9.80 10.54 50.41
C THR A 465 8.32 10.41 50.08
N ILE A 466 7.77 11.42 49.41
CA ILE A 466 6.36 11.40 48.99
C ILE A 466 6.28 10.55 47.72
N THR A 467 5.55 9.43 47.81
CA THR A 467 5.34 8.54 46.66
C THR A 467 4.01 8.81 46.00
N MET A 468 3.91 8.46 44.71
CA MET A 468 2.72 8.65 43.89
C MET A 468 1.45 7.92 44.40
N ARG A 469 1.59 6.99 45.35
CA ARG A 469 0.45 6.25 45.94
C ARG A 469 -0.55 7.15 46.69
N ASN A 470 -0.16 8.39 47.00
CA ASN A 470 -0.97 9.34 47.78
C ASN A 470 -1.73 10.36 46.90
N LEU A 471 -1.77 10.17 45.59
CA LEU A 471 -2.50 11.03 44.65
C LEU A 471 -3.82 10.37 44.24
N GLU A 472 -4.95 11.02 44.51
CA GLU A 472 -6.30 10.59 44.12
C GLU A 472 -6.60 10.75 42.61
N MET A 473 -5.61 11.13 41.78
CA MET A 473 -5.80 11.55 40.37
C MET A 473 -5.16 10.61 39.34
N HIS A 474 -5.36 9.30 39.43
CA HIS A 474 -4.88 8.39 38.38
C HIS A 474 -6.03 7.59 37.77
N GLU A 475 -6.29 7.82 36.48
CA GLU A 475 -7.11 6.92 35.66
C GLU A 475 -6.48 5.53 35.65
N PHE A 476 -7.32 4.49 35.76
CA PHE A 476 -6.85 3.11 35.75
C PHE A 476 -6.12 2.78 34.44
N CYS A 477 -5.11 1.90 34.50
CA CYS A 477 -4.38 1.45 33.32
C CYS A 477 -5.31 0.98 32.19
N ASP A 478 -6.41 0.31 32.54
CA ASP A 478 -7.39 -0.16 31.57
C ASP A 478 -8.01 1.02 30.80
N VAL A 479 -8.29 2.15 31.45
CA VAL A 479 -8.87 3.36 30.82
C VAL A 479 -7.92 3.98 29.79
N ILE A 480 -6.64 4.15 30.14
CA ILE A 480 -5.65 4.73 29.22
C ILE A 480 -5.32 3.77 28.07
N CYS A 481 -5.22 2.47 28.35
CA CYS A 481 -5.01 1.47 27.30
C CYS A 481 -6.23 1.36 26.37
N GLU A 482 -7.46 1.55 26.85
CA GLU A 482 -8.69 1.60 26.06
C GLU A 482 -8.76 2.83 25.15
N GLN A 483 -8.13 3.95 25.54
CA GLN A 483 -8.00 5.12 24.67
C GLN A 483 -7.07 4.87 23.46
N MET A 484 -6.17 3.88 23.55
CA MET A 484 -5.29 3.48 22.44
C MET A 484 -5.98 2.46 21.53
N THR A 485 -6.35 2.88 20.32
CA THR A 485 -7.00 2.00 19.34
C THR A 485 -5.98 1.34 18.42
N VAL A 486 -6.33 0.19 17.86
CA VAL A 486 -5.42 -0.62 17.03
C VAL A 486 -6.09 -0.90 15.70
N ARG A 487 -5.35 -0.69 14.61
CA ARG A 487 -5.69 -1.18 13.28
C ARG A 487 -4.54 -2.00 12.76
N ASP A 488 -4.75 -3.31 12.69
CA ASP A 488 -3.73 -4.32 12.38
C ASP A 488 -2.48 -4.18 13.27
N ARG A 489 -1.37 -3.70 12.70
CA ARG A 489 -0.11 -3.47 13.43
C ARG A 489 0.07 -2.02 13.90
N ILE A 490 -0.79 -1.09 13.52
CA ILE A 490 -0.65 0.34 13.89
C ILE A 490 -1.42 0.61 15.19
N VAL A 491 -0.76 1.22 16.17
CA VAL A 491 -1.38 1.65 17.44
C VAL A 491 -1.56 3.15 17.44
N PHE A 492 -2.80 3.61 17.57
CA PHE A 492 -3.13 5.03 17.62
C PHE A 492 -3.06 5.54 19.06
N VAL A 493 -2.04 6.36 19.33
CA VAL A 493 -1.76 6.91 20.66
C VAL A 493 -2.31 8.34 20.77
N PRO A 494 -3.04 8.68 21.84
CA PRO A 494 -3.54 10.04 22.07
C PRO A 494 -2.44 11.11 22.11
N ILE A 495 -2.75 12.27 21.53
CA ILE A 495 -1.93 13.49 21.57
C ILE A 495 -2.32 14.26 22.83
N GLU A 496 -1.35 14.56 23.69
CA GLU A 496 -1.57 15.34 24.91
C GLU A 496 -1.52 16.85 24.62
N SER A 497 -0.56 17.29 23.83
CA SER A 497 -0.39 18.71 23.51
C SER A 497 0.07 18.92 22.07
N MET A 498 -0.38 20.05 21.50
CA MET A 498 0.06 20.54 20.20
C MET A 498 0.31 22.03 20.36
N VAL A 499 1.58 22.43 20.29
CA VAL A 499 2.00 23.82 20.57
C VAL A 499 2.71 24.38 19.35
N GLU A 500 2.44 25.63 19.00
CA GLU A 500 3.16 26.34 17.93
C GLU A 500 4.65 26.45 18.31
N HIS A 501 5.52 26.07 17.37
CA HIS A 501 6.96 26.01 17.54
C HIS A 501 7.63 27.11 16.72
N ALA A 502 8.78 27.62 17.19
CA ALA A 502 9.56 28.59 16.43
C ALA A 502 9.97 28.01 15.07
N ASN A 503 10.12 28.87 14.06
CA ASN A 503 10.55 28.43 12.74
C ASN A 503 11.92 27.76 12.81
N VAL A 504 11.98 26.54 12.27
CA VAL A 504 13.18 25.72 12.13
C VAL A 504 13.33 25.34 10.67
N ARG A 505 14.55 24.96 10.27
CA ARG A 505 14.72 24.33 8.96
C ARG A 505 13.99 23.00 8.92
N ILE A 506 13.40 22.75 7.77
CA ILE A 506 12.54 21.61 7.50
C ILE A 506 13.15 20.73 6.42
N ALA A 507 12.84 19.44 6.47
CA ALA A 507 13.26 18.47 5.49
C ALA A 507 12.13 17.48 5.18
N ASP A 508 12.25 16.81 4.04
CA ASP A 508 11.34 15.75 3.62
C ASP A 508 12.07 14.82 2.65
N ILE A 509 11.56 13.59 2.53
CA ILE A 509 12.04 12.59 1.59
C ILE A 509 10.86 12.03 0.79
N THR A 510 11.16 11.55 -0.42
CA THR A 510 10.17 10.83 -1.23
C THR A 510 10.70 9.42 -1.46
N VAL A 511 9.84 8.41 -1.28
CA VAL A 511 10.18 6.99 -1.47
C VAL A 511 9.49 6.40 -2.69
N ASP A 512 10.03 5.32 -3.27
CA ASP A 512 9.56 4.68 -4.52
C ASP A 512 8.46 3.61 -4.34
N ASN A 513 7.51 3.80 -3.43
CA ASN A 513 6.38 2.88 -3.26
C ASN A 513 5.02 3.54 -3.52
N GLN A 514 3.96 2.72 -3.57
CA GLN A 514 2.60 3.19 -3.89
C GLN A 514 2.02 4.15 -2.86
N HIS A 515 2.44 4.02 -1.60
CA HIS A 515 1.90 4.78 -0.47
C HIS A 515 2.74 5.99 -0.10
N HIS A 516 3.90 6.19 -0.74
CA HIS A 516 4.89 7.23 -0.42
C HIS A 516 5.09 7.48 1.08
N SER A 517 5.06 6.41 1.88
CA SER A 517 5.06 6.46 3.34
C SER A 517 6.45 6.14 3.89
N PHE A 518 6.76 6.68 5.06
CA PHE A 518 7.98 6.36 5.79
C PHE A 518 7.77 6.52 7.31
N ILE A 519 8.67 5.93 8.08
CA ILE A 519 8.61 5.90 9.54
C ILE A 519 9.62 6.91 10.10
N THR A 520 9.13 7.87 10.89
CA THR A 520 9.94 8.93 11.50
C THR A 520 10.40 8.55 12.91
N SER A 521 10.88 9.52 13.70
CA SER A 521 11.31 9.28 15.07
C SER A 521 10.13 8.76 15.89
N HIS A 522 10.44 8.00 16.93
CA HIS A 522 9.41 7.42 17.79
C HIS A 522 8.39 6.54 17.05
N ASN A 523 8.74 6.04 15.85
CA ASN A 523 7.93 5.20 14.98
C ASN A 523 6.59 5.81 14.51
N ILE A 524 6.54 7.13 14.30
CA ILE A 524 5.34 7.79 13.77
C ILE A 524 5.29 7.60 12.23
N GLY A 525 4.10 7.35 11.67
CA GLY A 525 3.92 7.16 10.23
C GLY A 525 3.62 8.44 9.44
N SER A 526 4.37 8.70 8.35
CA SER A 526 4.32 9.92 7.51
C SER A 526 4.12 9.62 6.00
N HIS A 527 3.75 10.62 5.16
CA HIS A 527 3.37 10.51 3.72
C HIS A 527 3.75 11.74 2.84
N ASN A 528 3.87 11.58 1.50
CA ASN A 528 4.16 12.65 0.48
C ASN A 528 3.20 12.68 -0.76
N SER A 529 3.02 13.82 -1.48
CA SER A 529 2.01 14.06 -2.56
C SER A 529 2.55 14.51 -3.95
N SER A 530 1.87 14.17 -5.07
CA SER A 530 2.31 14.47 -6.48
C SER A 530 1.18 14.69 -7.52
N MET A 531 1.10 15.84 -8.23
CA MET A 531 0.07 16.08 -9.28
C MET A 531 0.50 16.68 -10.65
N GLY A 532 1.77 17.02 -10.92
CA GLY A 532 2.17 17.59 -12.23
C GLY A 532 2.30 16.62 -13.42
N LYS A 533 2.30 15.30 -13.17
CA LYS A 533 2.74 14.28 -14.15
C LYS A 533 1.66 13.84 -15.16
N GLN A 534 0.48 14.46 -15.18
CA GLN A 534 -0.71 13.94 -15.90
C GLN A 534 -1.17 14.77 -17.12
N ALA A 535 -0.54 15.92 -17.37
CA ALA A 535 -0.89 16.81 -18.47
C ALA A 535 -0.47 16.25 -19.84
N MET A 536 -1.26 16.51 -20.88
CA MET A 536 -0.91 16.21 -22.26
C MET A 536 -0.01 17.29 -22.86
N GLY A 537 1.01 16.88 -23.62
CA GLY A 537 1.94 17.78 -24.29
C GLY A 537 2.80 17.02 -25.31
N ILE A 538 3.80 17.70 -25.88
CA ILE A 538 4.83 17.01 -26.67
C ILE A 538 5.81 16.37 -25.68
N TYR A 539 5.69 15.06 -25.51
CA TYR A 539 6.49 14.33 -24.50
C TYR A 539 7.93 14.02 -24.95
N ALA A 540 8.21 14.04 -26.25
CA ALA A 540 9.54 13.82 -26.83
C ALA A 540 9.63 14.40 -28.24
N LEU A 541 10.78 14.94 -28.65
CA LEU A 541 10.98 15.46 -30.02
C LEU A 541 10.87 14.36 -31.09
N ASN A 542 11.37 13.16 -30.78
CA ASN A 542 11.35 12.00 -31.67
C ASN A 542 10.08 11.15 -31.53
N PHE A 543 8.98 11.68 -30.98
CA PHE A 543 7.72 10.93 -30.80
C PHE A 543 7.22 10.30 -32.12
N ARG A 544 7.50 10.92 -33.28
CA ARG A 544 7.15 10.39 -34.61
C ARG A 544 7.86 9.08 -34.98
N GLU A 545 8.98 8.76 -34.33
CA GLU A 545 9.73 7.52 -34.57
C GLU A 545 9.49 6.47 -33.48
N ARG A 546 8.93 6.86 -32.33
CA ARG A 546 8.75 5.97 -31.16
C ARG A 546 7.49 5.11 -31.24
N PHE A 547 7.59 3.87 -30.80
CA PHE A 547 6.46 2.94 -30.69
C PHE A 547 6.08 2.72 -29.21
N ASP A 548 5.70 3.80 -28.53
CA ASP A 548 5.19 3.74 -27.15
C ASP A 548 3.82 3.03 -27.13
N ALA A 549 3.48 2.35 -26.02
CA ALA A 549 2.25 1.54 -25.94
C ALA A 549 0.98 2.40 -26.09
N MET A 550 0.96 3.54 -25.41
CA MET A 550 -0.03 4.60 -25.58
C MET A 550 0.62 5.95 -25.33
N SER A 551 0.26 6.96 -26.10
CA SER A 551 0.68 8.34 -25.87
C SER A 551 -0.34 9.33 -26.40
N HIS A 552 -0.38 10.52 -25.80
CA HIS A 552 -1.13 11.67 -26.31
C HIS A 552 -0.15 12.76 -26.69
N VAL A 553 -0.39 13.40 -27.82
CA VAL A 553 0.37 14.55 -28.30
C VAL A 553 -0.59 15.69 -28.54
N LEU A 554 -0.39 16.81 -27.85
CA LEU A 554 -1.17 18.03 -28.07
C LEU A 554 -0.78 18.63 -29.42
N CYS A 555 -1.75 19.02 -30.25
CA CYS A 555 -1.49 19.53 -31.60
C CYS A 555 -0.81 20.92 -31.59
N TYR A 556 -1.27 21.80 -30.70
CA TYR A 556 -0.83 23.19 -30.62
C TYR A 556 -0.44 23.54 -29.17
N PRO A 557 0.66 23.00 -28.62
CA PRO A 557 1.12 23.40 -27.30
C PRO A 557 1.61 24.85 -27.34
N GLU A 558 1.33 25.62 -26.29
CA GLU A 558 1.75 27.03 -26.20
C GLU A 558 2.66 27.25 -25.01
N ILE A 559 3.58 28.22 -25.11
CA ILE A 559 4.40 28.63 -23.99
C ILE A 559 3.51 29.36 -22.97
N PRO A 560 3.54 29.01 -21.68
CA PRO A 560 2.76 29.71 -20.66
C PRO A 560 3.15 31.19 -20.58
N MET A 561 2.15 32.08 -20.63
CA MET A 561 2.33 33.54 -20.57
C MET A 561 3.08 33.98 -19.31
N VAL A 562 2.79 33.32 -18.19
CA VAL A 562 3.46 33.54 -16.90
C VAL A 562 4.14 32.25 -16.49
N SER A 563 5.44 32.30 -16.23
CA SER A 563 6.21 31.11 -15.88
C SER A 563 7.24 31.45 -14.82
N PRO A 564 7.51 30.56 -13.85
CA PRO A 564 8.66 30.72 -12.98
C PRO A 564 9.96 30.72 -13.80
N PHE A 565 10.95 31.48 -13.37
CA PHE A 565 12.25 31.62 -14.02
C PHE A 565 12.90 30.26 -14.32
N MET A 566 12.80 29.32 -13.37
CA MET A 566 13.37 27.98 -13.49
C MET A 566 12.81 27.18 -14.68
N SER A 567 11.60 27.47 -15.16
CA SER A 567 10.95 26.77 -16.30
C SER A 567 11.75 26.80 -17.60
N LYS A 568 12.64 27.78 -17.75
CA LYS A 568 13.57 27.90 -18.87
C LYS A 568 14.63 26.80 -18.88
N PHE A 569 15.16 26.45 -17.71
CA PHE A 569 16.34 25.58 -17.62
C PHE A 569 16.01 24.09 -17.76
N TYR A 570 14.84 23.66 -17.28
CA TYR A 570 14.42 22.26 -17.42
C TYR A 570 13.56 21.99 -18.68
N GLY A 571 13.45 22.98 -19.57
CA GLY A 571 12.86 22.81 -20.90
C GLY A 571 11.32 22.80 -20.95
N ALA A 572 10.62 23.24 -19.89
CA ALA A 572 9.16 23.34 -19.91
C ALA A 572 8.64 24.40 -20.89
N GLN A 573 9.39 25.49 -21.09
CA GLN A 573 9.06 26.47 -22.13
C GLN A 573 9.33 25.93 -23.54
N SER A 574 10.29 25.00 -23.69
CA SER A 574 10.61 24.39 -24.99
C SER A 574 9.64 23.27 -25.38
N LEU A 575 9.13 22.52 -24.39
CA LEU A 575 8.15 21.44 -24.56
C LEU A 575 6.94 21.64 -23.64
N PRO A 576 6.09 22.65 -23.90
CA PRO A 576 4.95 22.92 -23.04
C PRO A 576 3.85 21.85 -23.13
N ALA A 577 3.11 21.71 -22.04
CA ALA A 577 2.03 20.74 -21.87
C ALA A 577 0.70 21.44 -21.50
N GLY A 578 0.21 22.29 -22.39
CA GLY A 578 -0.99 23.11 -22.20
C GLY A 578 -1.14 24.22 -23.24
N GLN A 579 -2.14 25.08 -23.02
CA GLN A 579 -2.44 26.26 -23.84
C GLN A 579 -2.86 27.43 -22.96
N ASN A 580 -2.58 28.66 -23.39
CA ASN A 580 -3.15 29.85 -22.78
C ASN A 580 -4.57 30.04 -23.36
N ILE A 581 -5.53 30.21 -22.47
CA ILE A 581 -6.94 30.37 -22.83
C ILE A 581 -7.53 31.56 -22.09
N VAL A 582 -8.52 32.22 -22.68
CA VAL A 582 -9.25 33.29 -22.01
C VAL A 582 -10.27 32.67 -21.07
N VAL A 583 -10.06 32.85 -19.76
CA VAL A 583 -10.92 32.34 -18.71
C VAL A 583 -11.79 33.48 -18.16
N ALA A 584 -13.10 33.27 -18.13
CA ALA A 584 -14.04 34.13 -17.41
C ALA A 584 -14.51 33.42 -16.13
N ILE A 585 -14.53 34.15 -15.01
CA ILE A 585 -14.96 33.63 -13.71
C ILE A 585 -16.35 34.15 -13.40
N MET A 586 -17.37 33.33 -13.65
CA MET A 586 -18.78 33.70 -13.42
C MET A 586 -19.69 32.48 -13.35
N THR A 587 -20.86 32.64 -12.74
CA THR A 587 -21.95 31.66 -12.84
C THR A 587 -22.73 31.91 -14.14
N TYR A 588 -22.89 30.89 -14.97
CA TYR A 588 -23.59 31.03 -16.26
C TYR A 588 -24.36 29.77 -16.59
N THR A 589 -25.66 29.88 -16.87
CA THR A 589 -26.59 28.78 -17.26
C THR A 589 -26.70 27.58 -16.29
N GLY A 590 -25.93 27.53 -15.20
CA GLY A 590 -25.94 26.48 -14.17
C GLY A 590 -25.02 25.28 -14.44
N TYR A 591 -24.57 25.07 -15.69
CA TYR A 591 -23.79 23.89 -16.08
C TYR A 591 -22.31 23.92 -15.63
N ASN A 592 -21.85 24.99 -15.00
CA ASN A 592 -20.53 25.08 -14.40
C ASN A 592 -20.52 24.88 -12.86
N GLN A 593 -21.58 24.37 -12.26
CA GLN A 593 -21.59 24.00 -10.84
C GLN A 593 -20.70 22.79 -10.53
N GLU A 594 -20.28 22.63 -9.27
CA GLU A 594 -19.53 21.46 -8.77
C GLU A 594 -18.29 21.10 -9.60
N ASP A 595 -17.37 22.07 -9.78
CA ASP A 595 -16.12 21.92 -10.56
C ASP A 595 -16.31 21.58 -12.05
N SER A 596 -17.48 21.87 -12.62
CA SER A 596 -17.72 21.77 -14.06
C SER A 596 -17.24 23.04 -14.79
N ASN A 597 -16.68 22.85 -16.00
CA ASN A 597 -16.25 23.94 -16.87
C ASN A 597 -17.15 24.00 -18.11
N MET A 598 -17.52 25.20 -18.54
CA MET A 598 -18.16 25.42 -19.84
C MET A 598 -17.14 25.91 -20.84
N ILE A 599 -17.18 25.40 -22.07
CA ILE A 599 -16.15 25.66 -23.09
C ILE A 599 -16.80 26.17 -24.38
N ASN A 600 -16.17 27.13 -25.03
CA ASN A 600 -16.60 27.68 -26.31
C ASN A 600 -16.39 26.67 -27.45
N ARG A 601 -17.47 26.34 -28.18
CA ARG A 601 -17.45 25.47 -29.36
C ARG A 601 -16.50 25.98 -30.43
N ALA A 602 -16.56 27.26 -30.76
CA ALA A 602 -15.73 27.83 -31.82
C ALA A 602 -14.23 27.72 -31.49
N SER A 603 -13.87 27.81 -30.22
CA SER A 603 -12.50 27.62 -29.75
C SER A 603 -12.03 26.18 -29.98
N LEU A 604 -12.87 25.19 -29.65
CA LEU A 604 -12.59 23.77 -29.90
C LEU A 604 -12.48 23.46 -31.40
N ASP A 605 -13.42 23.96 -32.21
CA ASP A 605 -13.46 23.75 -33.66
C ASP A 605 -12.23 24.32 -34.37
N ARG A 606 -11.69 25.42 -33.85
CA ARG A 606 -10.43 26.03 -34.31
C ARG A 606 -9.17 25.29 -33.82
N GLY A 607 -9.32 24.25 -33.01
CA GLY A 607 -8.23 23.36 -32.61
C GLY A 607 -7.74 23.51 -31.16
N ARG A 608 -8.43 24.27 -30.30
CA ARG A 608 -8.07 24.36 -28.88
C ARG A 608 -8.13 22.98 -28.22
N PHE A 609 -7.08 22.65 -27.47
CA PHE A 609 -6.85 21.39 -26.78
C PHE A 609 -6.94 20.11 -27.64
N ARG A 610 -6.97 20.20 -28.97
CA ARG A 610 -6.98 19.04 -29.87
C ARG A 610 -5.70 18.23 -29.69
N SER A 611 -5.84 16.91 -29.58
CA SER A 611 -4.70 16.01 -29.37
C SER A 611 -4.76 14.83 -30.33
N ILE A 612 -3.61 14.26 -30.66
CA ILE A 612 -3.49 13.00 -31.36
C ILE A 612 -3.17 11.92 -30.34
N PHE A 613 -4.02 10.89 -30.29
CA PHE A 613 -3.80 9.70 -29.50
C PHE A 613 -3.08 8.64 -30.35
N TYR A 614 -1.97 8.13 -29.86
CA TYR A 614 -1.24 7.04 -30.47
C TYR A 614 -1.39 5.76 -29.65
N ARG A 615 -1.59 4.65 -30.35
CA ARG A 615 -1.69 3.31 -29.78
C ARG A 615 -0.85 2.35 -30.57
N THR A 616 0.03 1.59 -29.91
CA THR A 616 0.84 0.57 -30.58
C THR A 616 0.31 -0.84 -30.31
N TYR A 617 0.09 -1.59 -31.40
CA TYR A 617 -0.25 -3.00 -31.40
C TYR A 617 0.99 -3.81 -31.82
N LYS A 618 1.50 -4.67 -30.92
CA LYS A 618 2.61 -5.58 -31.18
C LYS A 618 2.10 -7.02 -31.36
N ASP A 619 2.63 -7.76 -32.32
CA ASP A 619 2.51 -9.22 -32.40
C ASP A 619 3.83 -9.84 -32.87
N GLU A 620 4.01 -11.14 -32.64
CA GLU A 620 5.22 -11.90 -32.99
C GLU A 620 4.86 -13.31 -33.47
N GLU A 621 5.64 -13.84 -34.41
CA GLU A 621 5.56 -15.24 -34.84
C GLU A 621 6.13 -16.14 -33.74
N ARG A 622 5.34 -17.12 -33.31
CA ARG A 622 5.79 -18.10 -32.31
C ARG A 622 6.00 -19.46 -32.98
N LYS A 623 7.03 -20.17 -32.54
CA LYS A 623 7.19 -21.59 -32.86
C LYS A 623 6.77 -22.42 -31.66
N ASN A 624 5.92 -23.40 -31.91
CA ASN A 624 5.58 -24.36 -30.88
C ASN A 624 6.74 -25.36 -30.73
N GLN A 625 7.52 -25.24 -29.66
CA GLN A 625 8.72 -26.07 -29.42
C GLN A 625 8.43 -27.58 -29.44
N SER A 626 7.17 -27.97 -29.16
CA SER A 626 6.75 -29.37 -29.11
C SER A 626 6.39 -29.97 -30.47
N SER A 627 5.91 -29.16 -31.44
CA SER A 627 5.47 -29.66 -32.75
C SER A 627 6.32 -29.17 -33.92
N GLY A 628 7.19 -28.17 -33.71
CA GLY A 628 7.98 -27.55 -34.79
C GLY A 628 7.17 -26.64 -35.71
N ASP A 629 5.87 -26.49 -35.43
CA ASP A 629 4.95 -25.65 -36.20
C ASP A 629 5.20 -24.17 -35.94
N GLU A 630 5.22 -23.39 -37.02
CA GLU A 630 5.48 -21.95 -36.98
C GLU A 630 4.20 -21.17 -37.29
N GLU A 631 3.86 -20.22 -36.43
CA GLU A 631 2.87 -19.19 -36.76
C GLU A 631 3.42 -18.31 -37.88
N LYS A 632 2.56 -17.90 -38.81
CA LYS A 632 2.95 -17.06 -39.94
C LYS A 632 2.04 -15.85 -40.08
N PHE A 633 2.64 -14.69 -40.30
CA PHE A 633 1.91 -13.53 -40.78
C PHE A 633 1.53 -13.70 -42.24
N CYS A 634 0.25 -13.59 -42.55
CA CYS A 634 -0.27 -13.64 -43.92
C CYS A 634 -1.71 -13.11 -43.93
N HIS A 635 -2.22 -12.85 -45.13
CA HIS A 635 -3.66 -12.73 -45.34
C HIS A 635 -4.33 -14.10 -45.15
N PRO A 636 -5.26 -14.27 -44.18
CA PRO A 636 -5.89 -15.57 -43.95
C PRO A 636 -6.86 -15.95 -45.09
N ASP A 637 -6.58 -17.06 -45.79
CA ASP A 637 -7.47 -17.58 -46.85
C ASP A 637 -8.68 -18.32 -46.24
N PRO A 638 -9.93 -17.93 -46.56
CA PRO A 638 -11.16 -18.63 -46.15
C PRO A 638 -11.23 -20.12 -46.52
N VAL A 639 -10.58 -20.51 -47.61
CA VAL A 639 -10.55 -21.89 -48.10
C VAL A 639 -9.66 -22.75 -47.21
N GLU A 640 -8.46 -22.27 -46.88
CA GLU A 640 -7.47 -23.05 -46.11
C GLU A 640 -7.57 -22.86 -44.59
N THR A 641 -8.23 -21.81 -44.11
CA THR A 641 -8.20 -21.39 -42.70
C THR A 641 -9.51 -21.70 -41.95
N LYS A 642 -9.40 -22.34 -40.79
CA LYS A 642 -10.49 -22.67 -39.86
C LYS A 642 -10.69 -21.55 -38.84
N HIS A 643 -11.94 -21.34 -38.41
CA HIS A 643 -12.31 -20.33 -37.40
C HIS A 643 -11.88 -18.90 -37.78
N ILE A 644 -12.05 -18.51 -39.04
CA ILE A 644 -11.92 -17.10 -39.43
C ILE A 644 -12.84 -16.25 -38.56
N LYS A 645 -12.30 -15.16 -38.03
CA LYS A 645 -13.07 -14.24 -37.19
C LYS A 645 -14.12 -13.52 -38.02
N ASN A 646 -15.22 -13.13 -37.38
CA ASN A 646 -16.23 -12.27 -37.99
C ASN A 646 -15.72 -10.81 -38.03
N ALA A 647 -14.74 -10.57 -38.89
CA ALA A 647 -14.05 -9.29 -39.04
C ALA A 647 -13.77 -9.02 -40.53
N LYS A 648 -13.47 -7.77 -40.87
CA LYS A 648 -13.14 -7.34 -42.23
C LYS A 648 -11.65 -7.51 -42.49
N TYR A 649 -11.31 -8.34 -43.49
CA TYR A 649 -9.93 -8.61 -43.92
C TYR A 649 -9.53 -7.83 -45.19
N GLU A 650 -10.45 -7.05 -45.77
CA GLU A 650 -10.25 -6.32 -47.03
C GLU A 650 -9.08 -5.32 -46.97
N LYS A 651 -8.80 -4.78 -45.78
CA LYS A 651 -7.75 -3.78 -45.55
C LYS A 651 -6.37 -4.38 -45.30
N VAL A 652 -6.30 -5.69 -45.09
CA VAL A 652 -5.05 -6.42 -44.85
C VAL A 652 -4.40 -6.69 -46.20
N ALA A 653 -3.12 -6.33 -46.37
CA ALA A 653 -2.38 -6.65 -47.58
C ALA A 653 -1.93 -8.14 -47.57
N GLU A 654 -1.37 -8.62 -48.68
CA GLU A 654 -0.91 -10.00 -48.83
C GLU A 654 0.14 -10.40 -47.77
N ASP A 655 0.93 -9.43 -47.32
CA ASP A 655 1.93 -9.59 -46.26
C ASP A 655 1.34 -9.78 -44.85
N GLY A 656 0.01 -9.71 -44.71
CA GLY A 656 -0.69 -9.89 -43.45
C GLY A 656 -0.81 -8.62 -42.61
N PHE A 657 -0.53 -7.42 -43.14
CA PHE A 657 -0.62 -6.19 -42.36
C PHE A 657 -1.43 -5.11 -43.07
N VAL A 658 -2.09 -4.24 -42.31
CA VAL A 658 -2.76 -3.07 -42.87
C VAL A 658 -1.72 -2.00 -43.27
N PRO A 659 -1.76 -1.47 -44.51
CA PRO A 659 -0.84 -0.42 -44.95
C PRO A 659 -0.95 0.89 -44.16
N LYS A 660 0.07 1.73 -44.29
CA LYS A 660 0.09 3.08 -43.72
C LYS A 660 -1.04 3.95 -44.30
N ASP A 661 -1.58 4.84 -43.47
CA ASP A 661 -2.62 5.83 -43.76
C ASP A 661 -3.99 5.25 -44.15
N VAL A 662 -4.22 3.97 -43.85
CA VAL A 662 -5.53 3.32 -43.96
C VAL A 662 -6.33 3.52 -42.67
N TYR A 663 -7.61 3.88 -42.80
CA TYR A 663 -8.53 4.02 -41.68
C TYR A 663 -9.07 2.65 -41.23
N VAL A 664 -8.96 2.36 -39.94
CA VAL A 664 -9.29 1.08 -39.31
C VAL A 664 -10.32 1.30 -38.21
N THR A 665 -11.33 0.44 -38.19
CA THR A 665 -12.40 0.37 -37.19
C THR A 665 -12.24 -0.89 -36.32
N PRO A 666 -12.96 -1.01 -35.18
CA PRO A 666 -12.88 -2.20 -34.35
C PRO A 666 -13.20 -3.52 -35.09
N ASP A 667 -14.01 -3.47 -36.14
CA ASP A 667 -14.42 -4.63 -36.93
C ASP A 667 -13.37 -5.06 -37.96
N ASP A 668 -12.31 -4.28 -38.17
CA ASP A 668 -11.27 -4.58 -39.14
C ASP A 668 -10.11 -5.37 -38.49
N VAL A 669 -9.49 -6.25 -39.26
CA VAL A 669 -8.24 -6.91 -38.83
C VAL A 669 -7.05 -5.99 -39.07
N LEU A 670 -6.19 -5.85 -38.05
CA LEU A 670 -4.98 -5.03 -38.12
C LEU A 670 -3.75 -5.86 -38.51
N ILE A 671 -3.63 -7.08 -37.97
CA ILE A 671 -2.53 -8.02 -38.23
C ILE A 671 -3.14 -9.38 -38.55
N GLY A 672 -3.04 -9.81 -39.81
CA GLY A 672 -3.36 -11.15 -40.27
C GLY A 672 -2.33 -12.16 -39.78
N LYS A 673 -2.77 -13.19 -39.07
CA LYS A 673 -1.89 -14.24 -38.55
C LYS A 673 -2.60 -15.59 -38.49
N VAL A 674 -1.91 -16.64 -38.95
CA VAL A 674 -2.43 -18.01 -38.93
C VAL A 674 -1.49 -18.96 -38.16
N VAL A 675 -2.09 -19.96 -37.51
CA VAL A 675 -1.37 -21.08 -36.88
C VAL A 675 -1.71 -22.35 -37.65
N PRO A 676 -0.74 -23.16 -38.09
CA PRO A 676 -1.02 -24.45 -38.70
C PRO A 676 -1.72 -25.40 -37.70
N LEU A 677 -2.66 -26.20 -38.19
CA LEU A 677 -3.37 -27.19 -37.39
C LEU A 677 -2.53 -28.46 -37.26
N ARG A 678 -2.39 -28.97 -36.03
CA ARG A 678 -1.68 -30.21 -35.76
C ARG A 678 -2.40 -31.39 -36.40
N VAL A 679 -1.72 -32.09 -37.31
CA VAL A 679 -2.18 -33.38 -37.84
C VAL A 679 -1.59 -34.49 -36.95
N PRO A 680 -2.41 -35.39 -36.38
CA PRO A 680 -1.90 -36.56 -35.67
C PRO A 680 -1.02 -37.40 -36.61
N THR A 681 0.16 -37.80 -36.15
CA THR A 681 1.10 -38.65 -36.91
C THR A 681 0.40 -39.93 -37.40
N GLY A 682 0.33 -40.11 -38.73
CA GLY A 682 -0.30 -41.27 -39.38
C GLY A 682 -1.70 -41.04 -39.97
N ALA A 683 -2.32 -39.87 -39.77
CA ALA A 683 -3.61 -39.53 -40.37
C ALA A 683 -3.43 -38.78 -41.70
N VAL A 684 -4.00 -39.29 -42.79
CA VAL A 684 -4.10 -38.56 -44.07
C VAL A 684 -5.26 -37.59 -43.97
N LEU A 685 -4.98 -36.28 -44.07
CA LEU A 685 -6.02 -35.26 -44.13
C LEU A 685 -6.89 -35.49 -45.39
N PRO A 686 -8.23 -35.50 -45.28
CA PRO A 686 -9.10 -35.56 -46.45
C PRO A 686 -8.81 -34.39 -47.41
N ALA A 687 -8.92 -34.61 -48.73
CA ALA A 687 -8.77 -33.55 -49.72
C ALA A 687 -9.79 -32.43 -49.45
N GLY A 688 -9.30 -31.20 -49.22
CA GLY A 688 -10.11 -30.04 -48.83
C GLY A 688 -10.18 -29.77 -47.32
N ALA A 689 -9.48 -30.54 -46.48
CA ALA A 689 -9.38 -30.22 -45.05
C ALA A 689 -8.57 -28.94 -44.81
N LYS A 690 -9.10 -28.08 -43.94
CA LYS A 690 -8.47 -26.80 -43.55
C LYS A 690 -7.14 -27.05 -42.84
N LYS A 691 -6.09 -26.35 -43.27
CA LYS A 691 -4.70 -26.56 -42.85
C LYS A 691 -4.28 -25.65 -41.70
N SER A 692 -4.94 -24.51 -41.53
CA SER A 692 -4.55 -23.49 -40.56
C SER A 692 -5.74 -22.97 -39.76
N ARG A 693 -5.47 -22.28 -38.66
CA ARG A 693 -6.43 -21.61 -37.80
C ARG A 693 -6.08 -20.13 -37.69
N ASP A 694 -7.08 -19.28 -37.79
CA ASP A 694 -6.90 -17.84 -37.67
C ASP A 694 -6.65 -17.39 -36.21
N VAL A 695 -5.61 -16.59 -36.01
CA VAL A 695 -5.24 -15.95 -34.73
C VAL A 695 -4.93 -14.46 -34.92
N SER A 696 -5.50 -13.86 -35.96
CA SER A 696 -5.29 -12.46 -36.34
C SER A 696 -5.62 -11.49 -35.21
N LYS A 697 -4.94 -10.34 -35.19
CA LYS A 697 -5.11 -9.30 -34.18
C LYS A 697 -5.97 -8.16 -34.69
N MET A 698 -6.96 -7.78 -33.88
CA MET A 698 -7.87 -6.67 -34.14
C MET A 698 -7.53 -5.49 -33.21
N PRO A 699 -7.92 -4.25 -33.57
CA PRO A 699 -7.94 -3.14 -32.65
C PRO A 699 -8.84 -3.43 -31.43
N ARG A 700 -8.67 -2.67 -30.35
CA ARG A 700 -9.56 -2.75 -29.19
C ARG A 700 -10.95 -2.21 -29.53
N ASN A 701 -11.96 -2.74 -28.85
CA ASN A 701 -13.33 -2.24 -28.93
C ASN A 701 -13.36 -0.75 -28.52
N ASN A 702 -14.09 0.07 -29.29
CA ASN A 702 -14.16 1.53 -29.21
C ASN A 702 -12.89 2.32 -29.61
N GLU A 703 -11.87 1.68 -30.20
CA GLU A 703 -10.73 2.38 -30.80
C GLU A 703 -10.85 2.37 -32.34
N SER A 704 -10.75 3.54 -32.95
CA SER A 704 -10.69 3.70 -34.40
C SER A 704 -9.67 4.75 -34.77
N GLY A 705 -9.10 4.66 -35.96
CA GLY A 705 -8.08 5.62 -36.39
C GLY A 705 -7.33 5.18 -37.63
N TYR A 706 -6.33 5.97 -38.00
CA TYR A 706 -5.47 5.70 -39.14
C TYR A 706 -4.24 4.91 -38.71
N VAL A 707 -3.80 3.96 -39.51
CA VAL A 707 -2.49 3.34 -39.33
C VAL A 707 -1.42 4.39 -39.63
N ASP A 708 -0.61 4.72 -38.64
CA ASP A 708 0.40 5.75 -38.77
C ASP A 708 1.76 5.18 -39.20
N LYS A 709 2.15 4.04 -38.62
CA LYS A 709 3.44 3.42 -38.94
C LYS A 709 3.44 1.92 -38.68
N VAL A 710 4.08 1.18 -39.56
CA VAL A 710 4.29 -0.28 -39.43
C VAL A 710 5.79 -0.53 -39.33
N TYR A 711 6.23 -1.15 -38.25
CA TYR A 711 7.61 -1.54 -38.03
C TYR A 711 7.71 -3.06 -37.95
N LYS A 712 8.59 -3.64 -38.77
CA LYS A 712 8.83 -5.08 -38.85
C LYS A 712 10.30 -5.33 -38.57
N ASN A 713 10.62 -6.30 -37.72
CA ASN A 713 12.00 -6.73 -37.50
C ASN A 713 12.02 -8.17 -36.95
N ARG A 714 13.20 -8.74 -36.77
CA ARG A 714 13.40 -10.02 -36.08
C ARG A 714 13.85 -9.77 -34.64
N ASN A 715 13.38 -10.60 -33.71
CA ASN A 715 13.84 -10.57 -32.34
C ASN A 715 15.21 -11.27 -32.21
N GLY A 716 15.81 -11.25 -31.02
CA GLY A 716 17.10 -11.91 -30.77
C GLY A 716 17.10 -13.43 -30.98
N GLU A 717 15.92 -14.06 -31.00
CA GLU A 717 15.71 -15.49 -31.25
C GLU A 717 15.47 -15.80 -32.75
N GLY A 718 15.44 -14.78 -33.61
CA GLY A 718 15.24 -14.89 -35.05
C GLY A 718 13.78 -14.90 -35.51
N TYR A 719 12.79 -14.78 -34.62
CA TYR A 719 11.37 -14.71 -34.96
C TYR A 719 10.98 -13.32 -35.47
N SER A 720 10.13 -13.27 -36.50
CA SER A 720 9.59 -12.02 -37.02
C SER A 720 8.58 -11.43 -36.02
N PHE A 721 8.69 -10.14 -35.76
CA PHE A 721 7.69 -9.39 -35.01
C PHE A 721 7.29 -8.12 -35.76
N VAL A 722 6.06 -7.69 -35.49
CA VAL A 722 5.50 -6.46 -36.05
C VAL A 722 5.03 -5.55 -34.93
N LYS A 723 5.18 -4.25 -35.12
CA LYS A 723 4.55 -3.19 -34.34
C LYS A 723 3.80 -2.27 -35.29
N ILE A 724 2.49 -2.20 -35.14
CA ILE A 724 1.63 -1.28 -35.89
C ILE A 724 1.16 -0.19 -34.93
N ARG A 725 1.50 1.06 -35.24
CA ARG A 725 1.04 2.25 -34.51
C ARG A 725 -0.17 2.83 -35.21
N MET A 726 -1.27 2.97 -34.48
CA MET A 726 -2.46 3.69 -34.91
C MET A 726 -2.46 5.09 -34.32
N ARG A 727 -2.97 6.07 -35.08
CA ARG A 727 -3.23 7.43 -34.64
C ARG A 727 -4.72 7.74 -34.74
N GLN A 728 -5.25 8.34 -33.70
CA GLN A 728 -6.62 8.83 -33.64
C GLN A 728 -6.59 10.30 -33.30
N ASP A 729 -7.34 11.10 -34.05
CA ASP A 729 -7.56 12.49 -33.72
C ASP A 729 -8.61 12.59 -32.60
N ARG A 730 -8.25 13.26 -31.51
CA ARG A 730 -9.04 13.41 -30.29
C ARG A 730 -9.39 14.87 -30.11
N ILE A 731 -10.53 15.25 -30.67
CA ILE A 731 -11.18 16.52 -30.36
C ILE A 731 -11.68 16.45 -28.90
N PRO A 732 -11.57 17.54 -28.12
CA PRO A 732 -12.13 17.57 -26.78
C PRO A 732 -13.66 17.43 -26.79
N GLU A 733 -14.19 16.57 -25.92
CA GLU A 733 -15.61 16.28 -25.82
C GLU A 733 -16.10 16.44 -24.38
N ILE A 734 -17.42 16.46 -24.19
CA ILE A 734 -18.05 16.54 -22.86
C ILE A 734 -17.54 15.39 -21.98
N GLY A 735 -17.20 15.71 -20.73
CA GLY A 735 -16.62 14.80 -19.75
C GLY A 735 -15.09 14.74 -19.75
N ASP A 736 -14.41 15.31 -20.75
CA ASP A 736 -12.95 15.43 -20.73
C ASP A 736 -12.49 16.32 -19.57
N LYS A 737 -11.33 15.99 -19.00
CA LYS A 737 -10.82 16.66 -17.80
C LYS A 737 -9.74 17.68 -18.13
N PHE A 738 -9.90 18.87 -17.55
CA PHE A 738 -8.98 19.99 -17.66
C PHE A 738 -8.51 20.41 -16.27
N SER A 739 -7.37 21.08 -16.21
CA SER A 739 -6.84 21.64 -14.97
C SER A 739 -6.08 22.92 -15.25
N SER A 740 -6.23 23.92 -14.40
CA SER A 740 -5.20 24.97 -14.27
C SER A 740 -3.95 24.38 -13.60
N ARG A 741 -2.83 25.12 -13.64
CA ARG A 741 -1.61 24.74 -12.90
C ARG A 741 -1.77 24.80 -11.38
N HIS A 742 -2.81 25.46 -10.90
CA HIS A 742 -3.12 25.64 -9.47
C HIS A 742 -3.98 24.51 -8.88
N GLY A 743 -4.13 23.40 -9.60
CA GLY A 743 -4.90 22.25 -9.11
C GLY A 743 -6.41 22.39 -9.27
N GLN A 744 -6.88 23.38 -10.03
CA GLN A 744 -8.29 23.58 -10.34
C GLN A 744 -8.75 22.62 -11.44
N LYS A 745 -8.99 21.37 -11.04
CA LYS A 745 -9.48 20.32 -11.94
C LYS A 745 -10.97 20.49 -12.17
N GLY A 746 -11.38 20.40 -13.43
CA GLY A 746 -12.79 20.36 -13.79
C GLY A 746 -13.05 19.54 -15.05
N THR A 747 -14.22 18.93 -15.11
CA THR A 747 -14.70 18.24 -16.32
C THR A 747 -15.42 19.24 -17.22
N MET A 748 -15.30 19.08 -18.53
CA MET A 748 -16.11 19.84 -19.48
C MET A 748 -17.58 19.41 -19.34
N GLY A 749 -18.42 20.24 -18.75
CA GLY A 749 -19.84 19.92 -18.54
C GLY A 749 -20.73 20.33 -19.70
N MET A 750 -20.42 21.43 -20.38
CA MET A 750 -21.19 21.90 -21.54
C MET A 750 -20.31 22.61 -22.55
N ILE A 751 -20.63 22.42 -23.83
CA ILE A 751 -20.03 23.13 -24.96
C ILE A 751 -21.06 24.14 -25.48
N LEU A 752 -20.77 25.43 -25.36
CA LEU A 752 -21.64 26.53 -25.80
C LEU A 752 -21.23 27.06 -27.17
N ASN A 753 -22.19 27.49 -27.98
CA ASN A 753 -21.89 28.19 -29.22
C ASN A 753 -21.33 29.59 -28.90
N PRO A 754 -20.48 30.17 -29.76
CA PRO A 754 -19.87 31.48 -29.49
C PRO A 754 -20.92 32.60 -29.35
N GLU A 755 -22.05 32.52 -30.06
CA GLU A 755 -23.17 33.47 -29.96
C GLU A 755 -23.87 33.42 -28.59
N ASP A 756 -23.87 32.27 -27.94
CA ASP A 756 -24.49 32.07 -26.63
C ASP A 756 -23.54 32.41 -25.48
N MET A 757 -22.26 32.67 -25.78
CA MET A 757 -21.26 33.02 -24.78
C MET A 757 -21.34 34.52 -24.43
N PRO A 758 -21.08 34.90 -23.17
CA PRO A 758 -21.00 36.31 -22.81
C PRO A 758 -19.78 36.95 -23.46
N GLN A 759 -19.90 38.21 -23.89
CA GLN A 759 -18.85 38.93 -24.60
C GLN A 759 -18.50 40.24 -23.87
N THR A 760 -17.22 40.62 -23.87
CA THR A 760 -16.79 41.92 -23.35
C THR A 760 -17.16 43.06 -24.31
N SER A 761 -17.15 44.30 -23.83
CA SER A 761 -17.33 45.49 -24.70
C SER A 761 -16.30 45.60 -25.84
N SER A 762 -15.10 45.03 -25.63
CA SER A 762 -14.01 44.96 -26.64
C SER A 762 -14.19 43.82 -27.65
N GLY A 763 -15.21 42.98 -27.48
CA GLY A 763 -15.53 41.89 -28.38
C GLY A 763 -14.87 40.55 -28.02
N ILE A 764 -14.22 40.44 -26.86
CA ILE A 764 -13.58 39.20 -26.41
C ILE A 764 -14.65 38.22 -25.92
N VAL A 765 -14.61 37.01 -26.46
CA VAL A 765 -15.44 35.88 -26.03
C VAL A 765 -14.55 34.90 -25.26
N PRO A 766 -14.93 34.48 -24.04
CA PRO A 766 -14.10 33.56 -23.26
C PRO A 766 -14.01 32.18 -23.92
N ASP A 767 -12.88 31.51 -23.75
CA ASP A 767 -12.69 30.12 -24.17
C ASP A 767 -13.31 29.15 -23.15
N ILE A 768 -13.13 29.45 -21.86
CA ILE A 768 -13.66 28.67 -20.75
C ILE A 768 -14.32 29.60 -19.72
N ILE A 769 -15.48 29.20 -19.22
CA ILE A 769 -16.13 29.81 -18.07
C ILE A 769 -15.99 28.87 -16.88
N ILE A 770 -15.35 29.36 -15.82
CA ILE A 770 -15.23 28.66 -14.54
C ILE A 770 -16.14 29.29 -13.50
N ASN A 771 -16.57 28.48 -12.55
CA ASN A 771 -17.46 28.93 -11.50
C ASN A 771 -16.69 29.68 -10.40
N PRO A 772 -17.16 30.88 -9.97
CA PRO A 772 -16.53 31.65 -8.92
C PRO A 772 -16.47 30.91 -7.58
N HIS A 773 -17.43 30.02 -7.27
CA HIS A 773 -17.44 29.26 -6.01
C HIS A 773 -16.24 28.33 -5.83
N ALA A 774 -15.54 28.02 -6.93
CA ALA A 774 -14.40 27.13 -6.92
C ALA A 774 -13.09 27.81 -6.48
N ILE A 775 -13.06 29.15 -6.38
CA ILE A 775 -11.86 29.91 -6.01
C ILE A 775 -11.78 30.17 -4.48
N PRO A 776 -12.80 30.76 -3.79
CA PRO A 776 -12.70 31.06 -2.36
C PRO A 776 -12.57 29.81 -1.48
N SER A 777 -13.32 28.75 -1.81
CA SER A 777 -13.30 27.48 -1.08
C SER A 777 -11.94 26.79 -1.13
N ARG A 778 -11.13 27.08 -2.15
CA ARG A 778 -9.81 26.48 -2.39
C ARG A 778 -8.65 27.44 -2.15
N MET A 779 -8.95 28.71 -1.88
CA MET A 779 -7.98 29.78 -1.68
C MET A 779 -6.88 29.80 -2.77
N THR A 780 -7.28 29.65 -4.04
CA THR A 780 -6.38 29.60 -5.21
C THR A 780 -6.10 30.99 -5.79
N ILE A 781 -5.61 31.91 -4.96
CA ILE A 781 -5.40 33.32 -5.34
C ILE A 781 -4.32 33.46 -6.42
N ALA A 782 -3.32 32.56 -6.45
CA ALA A 782 -2.29 32.54 -7.48
C ALA A 782 -2.87 32.41 -8.90
N GLN A 783 -4.03 31.75 -9.07
CA GLN A 783 -4.70 31.67 -10.37
C GLN A 783 -5.19 33.02 -10.86
N LEU A 784 -5.68 33.87 -9.94
CA LEU A 784 -6.11 35.23 -10.24
C LEU A 784 -4.89 36.11 -10.58
N MET A 785 -3.80 35.96 -9.82
CA MET A 785 -2.54 36.67 -10.09
C MET A 785 -1.91 36.27 -11.43
N GLU A 786 -1.89 34.96 -11.74
CA GLU A 786 -1.43 34.44 -13.04
C GLU A 786 -2.23 35.09 -14.18
N THR A 787 -3.55 35.19 -13.99
CA THR A 787 -4.46 35.75 -15.01
C THR A 787 -4.23 37.25 -15.22
N LEU A 788 -4.05 38.02 -14.14
CA LEU A 788 -3.75 39.46 -14.21
C LEU A 788 -2.40 39.74 -14.87
N MET A 789 -1.35 39.03 -14.43
CA MET A 789 -0.03 39.20 -15.00
C MET A 789 0.01 38.77 -16.48
N SER A 790 -0.71 37.70 -16.84
CA SER A 790 -0.83 37.29 -18.24
C SER A 790 -1.54 38.36 -19.09
N LYS A 791 -2.60 38.98 -18.56
CA LYS A 791 -3.31 40.08 -19.23
C LYS A 791 -2.40 41.28 -19.47
N LEU A 792 -1.64 41.68 -18.44
CA LEU A 792 -0.62 42.73 -18.55
C LEU A 792 0.46 42.36 -19.58
N GLY A 793 0.94 41.11 -19.56
CA GLY A 793 1.94 40.59 -20.50
C GLY A 793 1.46 40.62 -21.95
N CYS A 794 0.18 40.33 -22.21
CA CYS A 794 -0.42 40.47 -23.54
C CYS A 794 -0.38 41.92 -24.05
N MET A 795 -0.64 42.90 -23.19
CA MET A 795 -0.62 44.32 -23.56
C MET A 795 0.79 44.86 -23.72
N ALA A 796 1.71 44.43 -22.86
CA ALA A 796 3.11 44.83 -22.88
C ALA A 796 3.94 44.11 -23.96
N GLY A 797 3.45 42.98 -24.48
CA GLY A 797 4.18 42.13 -25.41
C GLY A 797 5.33 41.35 -24.76
N CYS A 798 5.25 41.08 -23.45
CA CYS A 798 6.28 40.36 -22.70
C CYS A 798 5.71 39.17 -21.92
N LEU A 799 6.56 38.18 -21.62
CA LEU A 799 6.23 37.07 -20.73
C LEU A 799 6.40 37.50 -19.28
N GLY A 800 5.47 37.09 -18.42
CA GLY A 800 5.52 37.36 -16.98
C GLY A 800 6.42 36.38 -16.22
N ASP A 801 7.16 36.89 -15.24
CA ASP A 801 7.89 36.07 -14.28
C ASP A 801 6.99 35.75 -13.07
N GLY A 802 6.56 34.50 -12.98
CA GLY A 802 5.74 34.00 -11.88
C GLY A 802 6.54 33.27 -10.81
N SER A 803 7.83 33.58 -10.64
CA SER A 803 8.68 32.91 -9.66
C SER A 803 8.14 33.07 -8.24
N PRO A 804 8.21 32.02 -7.40
CA PRO A 804 7.81 32.12 -6.00
C PRO A 804 8.65 33.16 -5.26
N PHE A 805 8.03 33.84 -4.29
CA PHE A 805 8.70 34.85 -3.45
C PHE A 805 9.27 36.04 -4.23
N GLY A 806 8.72 36.31 -5.42
CA GLY A 806 9.08 37.49 -6.20
C GLY A 806 8.54 38.77 -5.55
N GLU A 807 9.13 39.91 -5.90
CA GLU A 807 8.72 41.23 -5.40
C GLU A 807 7.38 41.72 -6.01
N THR A 808 6.81 40.99 -6.97
CA THR A 808 5.62 41.44 -7.71
C THR A 808 4.36 41.30 -6.85
N THR A 809 3.75 42.44 -6.49
CA THR A 809 2.48 42.45 -5.75
C THR A 809 1.28 42.63 -6.67
N VAL A 810 0.07 42.34 -6.15
CA VAL A 810 -1.19 42.57 -6.88
C VAL A 810 -1.39 44.06 -7.16
N ASP A 811 -1.01 44.93 -6.22
CA ASP A 811 -1.15 46.38 -6.36
C ASP A 811 -0.22 46.94 -7.43
N ASP A 812 0.97 46.36 -7.61
CA ASP A 812 1.88 46.72 -8.70
C ASP A 812 1.27 46.38 -10.07
N LEU A 813 0.73 45.16 -10.21
CA LEU A 813 0.06 44.72 -11.44
C LEU A 813 -1.15 45.62 -11.76
N ALA A 814 -1.95 45.93 -10.74
CA ALA A 814 -3.12 46.78 -10.84
C ALA A 814 -2.76 48.22 -11.23
N GLY A 815 -1.73 48.79 -10.59
CA GLY A 815 -1.17 50.09 -10.93
C GLY A 815 -0.67 50.15 -12.37
N MET A 816 0.05 49.12 -12.83
CA MET A 816 0.53 49.06 -14.21
C MET A 816 -0.61 48.99 -15.24
N LEU A 817 -1.64 48.17 -15.00
CA LEU A 817 -2.81 48.08 -15.88
C LEU A 817 -3.57 49.41 -15.99
N ARG A 818 -3.75 50.10 -14.85
CA ARG A 818 -4.43 51.40 -14.80
C ARG A 818 -3.60 52.53 -15.41
N ASP A 819 -2.38 52.72 -14.90
CA ASP A 819 -1.59 53.92 -15.12
C ASP A 819 -0.88 53.91 -16.48
N ARG A 820 -0.52 52.71 -17.01
CA ARG A 820 0.14 52.59 -18.32
C ARG A 820 -0.79 52.24 -19.47
N TYR A 821 -1.80 51.41 -19.23
CA TYR A 821 -2.66 50.86 -20.28
C TYR A 821 -4.12 51.32 -20.21
N GLY A 822 -4.51 52.10 -19.18
CA GLY A 822 -5.87 52.61 -19.04
C GLY A 822 -6.93 51.52 -18.88
N MET A 823 -6.55 50.33 -18.41
CA MET A 823 -7.46 49.20 -18.20
C MET A 823 -7.98 49.17 -16.76
N GLU A 824 -9.01 48.36 -16.52
CA GLU A 824 -9.48 48.12 -15.16
C GLU A 824 -8.37 47.42 -14.33
N PRO A 825 -8.00 47.97 -13.15
CA PRO A 825 -6.85 47.51 -12.39
C PRO A 825 -6.90 46.03 -11.97
N TYR A 826 -8.08 45.51 -11.65
CA TYR A 826 -8.26 44.16 -11.11
C TYR A 826 -8.77 43.15 -12.14
N GLY A 827 -8.70 43.47 -13.44
CA GLY A 827 -9.04 42.56 -14.52
C GLY A 827 -10.55 42.30 -14.71
N ASN A 828 -11.41 43.07 -14.05
CA ASN A 828 -12.86 42.99 -14.20
C ASN A 828 -13.31 43.79 -15.42
N GLU A 829 -14.15 43.19 -16.27
CA GLU A 829 -14.69 43.85 -17.45
C GLU A 829 -16.22 43.81 -17.46
N ILE A 830 -16.81 44.83 -18.10
CA ILE A 830 -18.24 44.85 -18.41
C ILE A 830 -18.49 43.84 -19.53
N MET A 831 -19.41 42.91 -19.28
CA MET A 831 -19.82 41.88 -20.23
C MET A 831 -21.31 41.99 -20.58
N TYR A 832 -21.66 41.47 -21.76
CA TYR A 832 -23.01 41.38 -22.29
C TYR A 832 -23.42 39.92 -22.39
N ASN A 833 -24.65 39.62 -22.02
CA ASN A 833 -25.19 38.27 -22.06
C ASN A 833 -25.49 37.85 -23.51
N GLY A 834 -24.89 36.74 -23.97
CA GLY A 834 -25.05 36.25 -25.36
C GLY A 834 -26.51 35.93 -25.74
N TYR A 835 -27.33 35.46 -24.80
CA TYR A 835 -28.72 35.10 -25.08
C TYR A 835 -29.66 36.31 -25.24
N THR A 836 -29.39 37.39 -24.49
CA THR A 836 -30.33 38.52 -24.40
C THR A 836 -29.79 39.82 -25.00
N GLY A 837 -28.48 39.89 -25.24
CA GLY A 837 -27.77 41.10 -25.65
C GLY A 837 -27.70 42.19 -24.56
N ARG A 838 -28.28 41.97 -23.37
CA ARG A 838 -28.28 42.95 -22.28
C ARG A 838 -26.93 42.94 -21.57
N GLN A 839 -26.51 44.12 -21.13
CA GLN A 839 -25.35 44.25 -20.25
C GLN A 839 -25.64 43.53 -18.92
N MET A 840 -24.64 42.82 -18.40
CA MET A 840 -24.71 42.18 -17.09
C MET A 840 -24.63 43.23 -15.98
N GLU A 841 -25.32 43.00 -14.86
CA GLU A 841 -25.38 43.95 -13.74
C GLU A 841 -24.06 44.03 -12.96
N THR A 842 -23.19 43.03 -13.09
CA THR A 842 -21.90 42.94 -12.43
C THR A 842 -20.75 42.87 -13.43
N SER A 843 -19.59 43.38 -13.05
CA SER A 843 -18.35 43.21 -13.80
C SER A 843 -17.79 41.80 -13.59
N ILE A 844 -17.25 41.19 -14.64
CA ILE A 844 -16.76 39.81 -14.63
C ILE A 844 -15.23 39.81 -14.74
N PHE A 845 -14.58 39.05 -13.87
CA PHE A 845 -13.14 38.82 -13.95
C PHE A 845 -12.82 37.96 -15.18
N ILE A 846 -12.01 38.49 -16.10
CA ILE A 846 -11.65 37.84 -17.35
C ILE A 846 -10.19 38.11 -17.73
N GLY A 847 -9.49 37.05 -18.14
CA GLY A 847 -8.16 37.18 -18.70
C GLY A 847 -7.55 35.84 -19.16
N PRO A 848 -6.38 35.90 -19.80
CA PRO A 848 -5.66 34.72 -20.24
C PRO A 848 -5.06 33.95 -19.04
N CYS A 849 -5.27 32.64 -18.98
CA CYS A 849 -4.70 31.75 -17.97
C CYS A 849 -4.25 30.44 -18.63
N TYR A 850 -3.17 29.83 -18.14
CA TYR A 850 -2.62 28.62 -18.73
C TYR A 850 -3.33 27.35 -18.21
N TYR A 851 -3.99 26.64 -19.12
CA TYR A 851 -4.72 25.40 -18.82
C TYR A 851 -4.11 24.18 -19.48
N GLN A 852 -4.35 23.03 -18.86
CA GLN A 852 -3.84 21.74 -19.26
C GLN A 852 -4.99 20.77 -19.49
N ARG A 853 -5.01 20.11 -20.66
CA ARG A 853 -5.85 18.93 -20.88
C ARG A 853 -5.16 17.73 -20.24
N LEU A 854 -5.90 16.99 -19.42
CA LEU A 854 -5.38 15.80 -18.75
C LEU A 854 -5.65 14.55 -19.60
N ARG A 855 -4.85 13.50 -19.42
CA ARG A 855 -5.05 12.18 -20.07
C ARG A 855 -6.38 11.46 -19.77
N HIS A 856 -7.25 12.06 -18.96
CA HIS A 856 -8.52 11.50 -18.54
C HIS A 856 -9.62 11.90 -19.52
N CYS A 857 -9.65 11.27 -20.69
CA CYS A 857 -10.69 11.50 -21.69
C CYS A 857 -11.94 10.65 -21.41
N SER A 858 -13.13 11.19 -21.67
CA SER A 858 -14.40 10.49 -21.44
C SER A 858 -14.57 9.28 -22.35
N ALA A 859 -14.15 9.40 -23.62
CA ALA A 859 -14.16 8.32 -24.61
C ALA A 859 -13.35 7.08 -24.15
N ASP A 860 -12.30 7.27 -23.36
CA ASP A 860 -11.49 6.17 -22.83
C ASP A 860 -12.09 5.54 -21.57
N LYS A 861 -13.14 6.11 -21.00
CA LYS A 861 -13.84 5.60 -19.81
C LYS A 861 -15.19 4.99 -20.13
N MET A 862 -15.82 5.41 -21.22
CA MET A 862 -17.08 4.84 -21.66
C MET A 862 -16.93 3.35 -21.91
N HIS A 863 -17.77 2.57 -21.23
CA HIS A 863 -17.81 1.12 -21.31
C HIS A 863 -19.22 0.64 -20.99
N SER A 864 -19.75 -0.22 -21.85
CA SER A 864 -21.06 -0.84 -21.68
C SER A 864 -21.00 -2.27 -22.18
N ARG A 865 -21.73 -3.17 -21.52
CA ARG A 865 -21.82 -4.58 -21.90
C ARG A 865 -23.26 -5.04 -21.79
N ALA A 866 -23.79 -5.60 -22.88
CA ALA A 866 -25.06 -6.33 -22.86
C ALA A 866 -24.79 -7.82 -22.58
N SER A 867 -24.14 -8.49 -23.53
CA SER A 867 -23.63 -9.87 -23.42
C SER A 867 -22.18 -9.91 -23.87
N GLY A 868 -21.39 -10.87 -23.41
CA GLY A 868 -20.00 -10.98 -23.81
C GLY A 868 -19.38 -12.31 -23.37
N PRO A 869 -18.07 -12.50 -23.61
CA PRO A 869 -17.38 -13.72 -23.24
C PRO A 869 -17.43 -13.93 -21.73
N LEU A 870 -17.48 -15.21 -21.35
CA LEU A 870 -17.46 -15.66 -19.97
C LEU A 870 -16.11 -16.29 -19.66
N VAL A 871 -15.68 -16.17 -18.41
CA VAL A 871 -14.51 -16.87 -17.89
C VAL A 871 -14.81 -18.37 -17.87
N MET A 872 -13.98 -19.18 -18.51
CA MET A 872 -14.26 -20.62 -18.67
C MET A 872 -14.46 -21.37 -17.33
N LEU A 873 -13.71 -20.99 -16.29
CA LEU A 873 -13.78 -21.64 -14.99
C LEU A 873 -15.09 -21.32 -14.26
N THR A 874 -15.41 -20.04 -14.09
CA THR A 874 -16.54 -19.59 -13.27
C THR A 874 -17.82 -19.32 -14.06
N ARG A 875 -17.73 -19.29 -15.39
CA ARG A 875 -18.81 -18.86 -16.31
C ARG A 875 -19.36 -17.47 -16.00
N GLN A 876 -18.62 -16.65 -15.28
CA GLN A 876 -18.98 -15.26 -15.03
C GLN A 876 -18.47 -14.35 -16.15
N PRO A 877 -19.04 -13.15 -16.29
CA PRO A 877 -18.48 -12.10 -17.15
C PRO A 877 -16.97 -11.93 -16.99
N ALA A 878 -16.24 -11.80 -18.10
CA ALA A 878 -14.82 -11.49 -18.06
C ALA A 878 -14.55 -10.14 -17.36
N GLU A 879 -13.33 -9.92 -16.88
CA GLU A 879 -12.91 -8.64 -16.31
C GLU A 879 -12.26 -7.75 -17.38
N GLY A 880 -12.59 -6.46 -17.32
CA GLY A 880 -11.91 -5.40 -18.07
C GLY A 880 -12.47 -5.15 -19.46
N ARG A 881 -12.50 -3.87 -19.86
CA ARG A 881 -13.06 -3.41 -21.14
C ARG A 881 -12.44 -4.10 -22.36
N ALA A 882 -11.12 -4.33 -22.35
CA ALA A 882 -10.42 -4.93 -23.48
C ALA A 882 -10.81 -6.40 -23.75
N ARG A 883 -11.51 -7.05 -22.82
CA ARG A 883 -12.03 -8.41 -22.93
C ARG A 883 -13.56 -8.44 -22.99
N GLU A 884 -14.20 -7.31 -23.31
CA GLU A 884 -15.67 -7.17 -23.27
C GLU A 884 -16.23 -7.56 -21.90
N GLY A 885 -15.50 -7.21 -20.85
CA GLY A 885 -15.81 -7.59 -19.48
C GLY A 885 -16.98 -6.83 -18.88
N GLY A 886 -17.66 -7.42 -17.89
CA GLY A 886 -18.74 -6.77 -17.16
C GLY A 886 -18.24 -5.85 -16.06
N LEU A 887 -19.12 -4.99 -15.53
CA LEU A 887 -18.88 -4.34 -14.24
C LEU A 887 -19.09 -5.36 -13.12
N ARG A 888 -18.27 -5.26 -12.09
CA ARG A 888 -18.41 -6.11 -10.90
C ARG A 888 -19.47 -5.51 -9.98
N PHE A 889 -20.45 -6.33 -9.62
CA PHE A 889 -21.38 -6.02 -8.54
C PHE A 889 -20.80 -6.62 -7.25
N GLY A 890 -20.23 -5.78 -6.40
CA GLY A 890 -19.50 -6.19 -5.21
C GLY A 890 -20.38 -6.37 -3.98
N GLU A 891 -19.73 -6.60 -2.85
CA GLU A 891 -20.39 -6.75 -1.57
C GLU A 891 -21.04 -5.44 -1.10
N MET A 892 -20.37 -4.31 -1.30
CA MET A 892 -20.91 -2.99 -0.95
C MET A 892 -22.18 -2.68 -1.75
N GLU A 893 -22.17 -2.96 -3.06
CA GLU A 893 -23.35 -2.74 -3.90
C GLU A 893 -24.52 -3.66 -3.50
N ARG A 894 -24.23 -4.92 -3.13
CA ARG A 894 -25.24 -5.84 -2.57
C ARG A 894 -25.86 -5.25 -1.31
N ASP A 895 -25.05 -4.78 -0.37
CA ASP A 895 -25.53 -4.28 0.91
C ASP A 895 -26.39 -3.02 0.74
N CYS A 896 -26.04 -2.15 -0.21
CA CYS A 896 -26.89 -1.01 -0.59
C CYS A 896 -28.27 -1.46 -1.08
N VAL A 897 -28.34 -2.46 -1.97
CA VAL A 897 -29.63 -2.96 -2.50
C VAL A 897 -30.45 -3.67 -1.43
N VAL A 898 -29.79 -4.44 -0.55
CA VAL A 898 -30.44 -5.10 0.58
C VAL A 898 -31.01 -4.09 1.56
N ALA A 899 -30.30 -2.98 1.84
CA ALA A 899 -30.80 -1.89 2.67
C ALA A 899 -32.07 -1.24 2.08
N HIS A 900 -32.20 -1.17 0.76
CA HIS A 900 -33.42 -0.73 0.07
C HIS A 900 -34.54 -1.77 0.01
N GLY A 901 -34.30 -3.00 0.49
CA GLY A 901 -35.31 -4.08 0.49
C GLY A 901 -35.64 -4.65 -0.89
N MET A 902 -34.79 -4.43 -1.91
CA MET A 902 -35.07 -4.82 -3.29
C MET A 902 -34.62 -6.27 -3.59
N ALA A 903 -35.25 -7.24 -2.95
CA ALA A 903 -34.84 -8.66 -3.00
C ALA A 903 -34.84 -9.26 -4.43
N GLU A 904 -35.86 -8.95 -5.25
CA GLU A 904 -35.93 -9.49 -6.62
C GLU A 904 -34.82 -8.91 -7.51
N PHE A 905 -34.50 -7.62 -7.35
CA PHE A 905 -33.39 -6.99 -8.07
C PHE A 905 -32.03 -7.62 -7.67
N THR A 906 -31.85 -7.93 -6.38
CA THR A 906 -30.64 -8.65 -5.91
C THR A 906 -30.52 -10.02 -6.58
N LYS A 907 -31.61 -10.78 -6.65
CA LYS A 907 -31.65 -12.09 -7.32
C LYS A 907 -31.36 -11.96 -8.82
N GLU A 908 -32.00 -11.01 -9.49
CA GLU A 908 -31.79 -10.73 -10.91
C GLU A 908 -30.32 -10.39 -11.22
N ARG A 909 -29.73 -9.47 -10.44
CA ARG A 909 -28.35 -9.00 -10.69
C ARG A 909 -27.28 -10.01 -10.32
N LEU A 910 -27.42 -10.73 -9.20
CA LEU A 910 -26.40 -11.67 -8.73
C LEU A 910 -26.50 -13.06 -9.38
N MET A 911 -27.68 -13.47 -9.86
CA MET A 911 -27.89 -14.81 -10.40
C MET A 911 -28.31 -14.78 -11.87
N GLU A 912 -29.44 -14.13 -12.20
CA GLU A 912 -30.06 -14.24 -13.54
C GLU A 912 -29.20 -13.58 -14.63
N CYS A 913 -28.60 -12.41 -14.34
CA CYS A 913 -27.76 -11.66 -15.28
C CYS A 913 -26.27 -12.04 -15.24
N SER A 914 -25.86 -12.99 -14.40
CA SER A 914 -24.45 -13.36 -14.19
C SER A 914 -24.16 -14.77 -14.69
N ASP A 915 -24.44 -15.77 -13.85
CA ASP A 915 -23.97 -17.14 -14.00
C ASP A 915 -25.08 -18.16 -13.65
N SER A 916 -26.32 -17.83 -14.02
CA SER A 916 -27.47 -18.71 -13.90
C SER A 916 -27.22 -20.09 -14.51
N PHE A 917 -27.43 -21.15 -13.72
CA PHE A 917 -27.18 -22.53 -14.13
C PHE A 917 -28.26 -23.50 -13.67
N SER A 918 -28.65 -24.42 -14.56
CA SER A 918 -29.62 -25.48 -14.28
C SER A 918 -28.89 -26.81 -14.07
N CYS A 919 -29.23 -27.53 -12.99
CA CYS A 919 -28.70 -28.86 -12.73
C CYS A 919 -29.71 -29.75 -11.98
N TYR A 920 -29.36 -31.01 -11.79
CA TYR A 920 -30.19 -31.99 -11.10
C TYR A 920 -29.53 -32.44 -9.80
N THR A 921 -30.34 -32.63 -8.76
CA THR A 921 -29.93 -33.21 -7.48
C THR A 921 -30.71 -34.48 -7.20
N CYS A 922 -30.05 -35.47 -6.59
CA CYS A 922 -30.70 -36.69 -6.13
C CYS A 922 -31.54 -36.42 -4.87
N LYS A 923 -32.82 -36.82 -4.85
CA LYS A 923 -33.70 -36.58 -3.69
C LYS A 923 -33.31 -37.42 -2.47
N ASP A 924 -32.74 -38.60 -2.70
CA ASP A 924 -32.40 -39.54 -1.64
C ASP A 924 -31.13 -39.09 -0.90
N CYS A 925 -30.03 -38.86 -1.63
CA CYS A 925 -28.73 -38.50 -1.04
C CYS A 925 -28.41 -37.00 -1.01
N GLY A 926 -29.07 -36.17 -1.84
CA GLY A 926 -28.87 -34.72 -1.91
C GLY A 926 -27.65 -34.26 -2.73
N LEU A 927 -26.87 -35.18 -3.31
CA LEU A 927 -25.72 -34.84 -4.15
C LEU A 927 -26.16 -34.44 -5.56
N LEU A 928 -25.35 -33.60 -6.20
CA LEU A 928 -25.50 -33.28 -7.61
C LEU A 928 -25.40 -34.56 -8.46
N ALA A 929 -26.35 -34.74 -9.36
CA ALA A 929 -26.48 -35.94 -10.16
C ALA A 929 -26.12 -35.71 -11.63
N VAL A 930 -25.65 -36.78 -12.30
CA VAL A 930 -25.46 -36.78 -13.74
C VAL A 930 -26.79 -37.14 -14.37
N ALA A 931 -27.48 -36.13 -14.90
CA ALA A 931 -28.75 -36.31 -15.57
C ALA A 931 -28.77 -35.56 -16.90
N ASN A 932 -29.21 -36.24 -17.95
CA ASN A 932 -29.52 -35.67 -19.26
C ASN A 932 -30.89 -36.18 -19.71
N PRO A 933 -31.96 -35.37 -19.58
CA PRO A 933 -33.31 -35.76 -19.98
C PRO A 933 -33.42 -36.14 -21.47
N GLU A 934 -32.69 -35.47 -22.36
CA GLU A 934 -32.77 -35.70 -23.81
C GLU A 934 -32.24 -37.08 -24.21
N GLN A 935 -31.19 -37.53 -23.51
CA GLN A 935 -30.57 -38.85 -23.72
C GLN A 935 -31.11 -39.90 -22.75
N SER A 936 -32.13 -39.58 -21.95
CA SER A 936 -32.67 -40.44 -20.89
C SER A 936 -31.62 -40.96 -19.90
N ILE A 937 -30.57 -40.18 -19.63
CA ILE A 937 -29.50 -40.55 -18.69
C ILE A 937 -29.87 -40.02 -17.32
N TRP A 938 -29.95 -40.91 -16.33
CA TRP A 938 -30.26 -40.57 -14.93
C TRP A 938 -29.40 -41.41 -13.99
N ALA A 939 -28.34 -40.82 -13.44
CA ALA A 939 -27.38 -41.55 -12.61
C ALA A 939 -26.92 -40.73 -11.41
N CYS A 940 -27.18 -41.25 -10.21
CA CYS A 940 -26.55 -40.80 -8.98
C CYS A 940 -25.39 -41.72 -8.59
N HIS A 941 -24.16 -41.22 -8.65
CA HIS A 941 -22.98 -42.01 -8.25
C HIS A 941 -22.82 -42.15 -6.73
N GLY A 942 -23.52 -41.34 -5.93
CA GLY A 942 -23.43 -41.42 -4.47
C GLY A 942 -24.26 -42.55 -3.85
N CYS A 943 -25.46 -42.80 -4.35
CA CYS A 943 -26.37 -43.84 -3.81
C CYS A 943 -26.91 -44.83 -4.85
N GLY A 944 -26.51 -44.71 -6.12
CA GLY A 944 -26.98 -45.58 -7.20
C GLY A 944 -28.43 -45.32 -7.65
N ASN A 945 -29.09 -44.28 -7.14
CA ASN A 945 -30.45 -43.91 -7.54
C ASN A 945 -30.50 -43.52 -9.03
N THR A 946 -31.54 -43.98 -9.74
CA THR A 946 -31.81 -43.74 -11.17
C THR A 946 -33.21 -43.18 -11.43
N THR A 947 -34.04 -43.00 -10.40
CA THR A 947 -35.46 -42.60 -10.55
C THR A 947 -35.78 -41.27 -9.89
N ASN A 948 -35.26 -41.00 -8.69
CA ASN A 948 -35.70 -39.88 -7.86
C ASN A 948 -34.77 -38.65 -7.93
N PHE A 949 -34.99 -37.77 -8.91
CA PHE A 949 -34.22 -36.53 -9.09
C PHE A 949 -35.09 -35.27 -9.01
N SER A 950 -34.48 -34.14 -8.64
CA SER A 950 -35.10 -32.81 -8.66
C SER A 950 -34.29 -31.87 -9.53
N HIS A 951 -34.98 -31.12 -10.38
CA HIS A 951 -34.40 -30.01 -11.13
C HIS A 951 -34.21 -28.80 -10.20
N ILE A 952 -33.05 -28.17 -10.23
CA ILE A 952 -32.72 -26.98 -9.43
C ILE A 952 -32.04 -25.93 -10.29
N HIS A 953 -32.28 -24.67 -9.92
CA HIS A 953 -31.72 -23.50 -10.58
C HIS A 953 -30.86 -22.74 -9.58
N ILE A 954 -29.55 -22.68 -9.81
CA ILE A 954 -28.57 -22.10 -8.88
C ILE A 954 -27.50 -21.30 -9.65
N PRO A 955 -26.78 -20.38 -9.00
CA PRO A 955 -25.58 -19.79 -9.60
C PRO A 955 -24.53 -20.87 -9.87
N TYR A 956 -23.84 -20.77 -11.00
CA TYR A 956 -22.75 -21.68 -11.36
C TYR A 956 -21.62 -21.61 -10.34
N ALA A 957 -21.34 -20.42 -9.78
CA ALA A 957 -20.39 -20.25 -8.69
C ALA A 957 -20.76 -21.12 -7.47
N THR A 958 -22.04 -21.28 -7.15
CA THR A 958 -22.49 -22.19 -6.07
C THR A 958 -22.21 -23.64 -6.44
N LYS A 959 -22.49 -24.07 -7.68
CA LYS A 959 -22.11 -25.42 -8.14
C LYS A 959 -20.61 -25.65 -8.02
N LEU A 960 -19.80 -24.69 -8.46
CA LEU A 960 -18.33 -24.79 -8.40
C LEU A 960 -17.85 -24.93 -6.95
N LEU A 961 -18.39 -24.12 -6.04
CA LEU A 961 -18.12 -24.22 -4.60
C LEU A 961 -18.46 -25.61 -4.05
N LEU A 962 -19.62 -26.17 -4.41
CA LEU A 962 -20.02 -27.52 -3.97
C LEU A 962 -19.01 -28.57 -4.45
N GLN A 963 -18.54 -28.47 -5.69
CA GLN A 963 -17.53 -29.39 -6.24
C GLN A 963 -16.16 -29.21 -5.59
N GLU A 964 -15.74 -27.98 -5.30
CA GLU A 964 -14.49 -27.70 -4.56
C GLU A 964 -14.56 -28.27 -3.14
N LEU A 965 -15.69 -28.12 -2.45
CA LEU A 965 -15.92 -28.75 -1.14
C LEU A 965 -15.85 -30.28 -1.22
N GLU A 966 -16.43 -30.89 -2.25
CA GLU A 966 -16.35 -32.34 -2.49
C GLU A 966 -14.89 -32.80 -2.67
N THR A 967 -14.04 -32.02 -3.36
CA THR A 967 -12.61 -32.36 -3.51
C THR A 967 -11.84 -32.28 -2.19
N MET A 968 -12.32 -31.51 -1.21
CA MET A 968 -11.77 -31.43 0.14
C MET A 968 -12.31 -32.52 1.08
N GLY A 969 -13.15 -33.44 0.56
CA GLY A 969 -13.79 -34.50 1.35
C GLY A 969 -15.05 -34.06 2.08
N ILE A 970 -15.61 -32.89 1.75
CA ILE A 970 -16.85 -32.37 2.34
C ILE A 970 -18.02 -32.63 1.39
N GLY A 971 -18.87 -33.61 1.73
CA GLY A 971 -20.06 -33.94 0.94
C GLY A 971 -21.22 -32.96 1.19
N SER A 972 -21.48 -32.08 0.22
CA SER A 972 -22.52 -31.05 0.34
C SER A 972 -23.88 -31.55 -0.16
N ARG A 973 -24.86 -31.72 0.75
CA ARG A 973 -26.19 -32.27 0.41
C ARG A 973 -27.23 -31.16 0.26
N LEU A 974 -27.83 -31.06 -0.93
CA LEU A 974 -28.93 -30.15 -1.24
C LEU A 974 -30.27 -30.80 -0.87
N ILE A 975 -31.02 -30.16 0.02
CA ILE A 975 -32.33 -30.63 0.48
C ILE A 975 -33.42 -29.86 -0.28
N THR A 976 -34.13 -30.55 -1.17
CA THR A 976 -35.26 -29.97 -1.90
C THR A 976 -36.57 -30.08 -1.11
N SER A 977 -37.49 -29.14 -1.34
CA SER A 977 -38.72 -28.86 -0.56
C SER A 977 -39.65 -30.05 -0.26
N GLN A 978 -39.60 -31.16 -1.01
CA GLN A 978 -40.34 -32.37 -0.63
C GLN A 978 -39.89 -32.99 0.72
N LYS A 979 -38.67 -32.70 1.21
CA LYS A 979 -38.20 -33.14 2.55
C LYS A 979 -38.61 -32.18 3.69
N LEU A 980 -38.94 -30.92 3.39
CA LEU A 980 -39.27 -29.90 4.40
C LEU A 980 -40.69 -30.05 4.96
N ILE A 981 -41.62 -30.60 4.16
CA ILE A 981 -43.03 -30.76 4.56
C ILE A 981 -43.21 -31.84 5.65
N CYS A 982 -42.26 -32.75 5.83
CA CYS A 982 -42.37 -33.84 6.81
C CYS A 982 -41.99 -33.47 8.26
N HIS A 983 -41.50 -32.24 8.54
CA HIS A 983 -40.94 -31.91 9.85
C HIS A 983 -41.48 -30.67 10.58
N GLN A 984 -42.61 -30.09 10.16
CA GLN A 984 -43.34 -29.15 11.02
C GLN A 984 -44.60 -29.80 11.60
N PRO A 985 -44.65 -30.12 12.90
CA PRO A 985 -45.93 -30.19 13.58
C PRO A 985 -46.49 -28.77 13.64
N MET A 986 -47.71 -28.56 13.11
CA MET A 986 -48.50 -27.38 13.42
C MET A 986 -48.59 -27.25 14.95
N LYS A 987 -47.91 -26.26 15.53
CA LYS A 987 -48.28 -25.72 16.82
C LYS A 987 -49.08 -24.46 16.58
N SER A 988 -50.36 -24.55 16.92
CA SER A 988 -51.29 -23.45 17.11
C SER A 988 -50.72 -22.43 18.11
N THR A 989 -50.53 -21.19 17.66
CA THR A 989 -50.95 -19.90 18.27
C THR A 989 -50.36 -18.76 17.46
#